data_AF-A0A7R6Z5E1-F1
#
_entry.id   AF-A0A7R6Z5E1-F1
#
_cell.length_a   1.000
_cell.length_b   1.000
_cell.length_c   1.000
_cell.angle_alpha   90.00
_cell.angle_beta   90.00
_cell.angle_gamma   90.00
#
_symmetry.space_group_name_H-M   'P 1'
#
loop_
_entity.id
_entity.type
_entity.pdbx_description
1 polymer ?
#
loop_
_entity_poly.entity_id
_entity_poly.type
_entity_poly.pdbx_seq_one_letter_code
_entity_poly.pdbx_strand_id
1 'polypeptide(L)'
;MLEHVFLWCLDRHIYGPSRKELERLVRSQRQHYLDSWLSGVHDRLSASTVALLEASIAEPDGQTGFNTMKGDAGQASLDNILSMTAKLAFIQKLNLPRDLLSVAGKAWVEQVVRRVGGEKASEMRRHAPARQIGLYAVYLFSREAQLTDAMVDLLIETVHKIGTRSKRKVVGDIAKDIERVYGKERLLVEIASASIEEPSGRVCDVIFPIVGKDKLAAIVKESQAKGALDRRIYKVMRSSWANHYRRMLPDLLSVLEFRSNNTVWRPVLAALDWIRSKIDDGCRFVPAKDIPIDEVVPARWRSSVIDDDGRVNRISYELCVLTQLRDRIRSKEIWVVGADRYRNPDDDLPKDFGIRRDAYYSGLDLTPDAREFTSAVRAELERELLLLNETIPQNDKVRLLWRGENRISITPFKPSPEPKGLDAIKGEIGGRWPMTGLLDVLKETALDTGLLEAFETSASRVSLSRGMLDRRLLLCLYALGTNAGLKRVAGATPDVSYEELLHVHRRFIHVPALREACARVANATLAIRNAAVWGDAGTACASDSTKFGAWDRNLMTEWHARYGGRGVMIYWHVEKRTTCVYSQLKRCSSSEVASMIEGVLRHCTDMEIQRQYVDSHGQSAVGFAFCRLLGFELAPRLKAIARQKLAVPEATIRARLPNLLPILSGAISWDEIEQQYDEMVKYTAAMQGSVANFC
;
A
#
# COMPACT_ATOMS: atom_id res chain seq x y z
N MET A 1 23.02 10.73 23.06
CA MET A 1 23.47 10.29 24.42
C MET A 1 24.94 10.61 24.66
N LEU A 2 25.89 10.19 23.82
CA LEU A 2 27.31 10.54 23.99
C LEU A 2 27.54 12.05 24.00
N GLU A 3 26.96 12.76 23.02
CA GLU A 3 27.02 14.21 22.93
C GLU A 3 26.36 14.90 24.13
N HIS A 4 25.23 14.37 24.62
CA HIS A 4 24.56 14.91 25.81
C HIS A 4 25.39 14.73 27.09
N VAL A 5 26.08 13.59 27.25
CA VAL A 5 26.98 13.38 28.41
C VAL A 5 28.20 14.29 28.31
N PHE A 6 28.73 14.48 27.10
CA PHE A 6 29.80 15.43 26.85
C PHE A 6 29.37 16.87 27.18
N LEU A 7 28.23 17.32 26.64
CA LEU A 7 27.66 18.64 26.93
C LEU A 7 27.35 18.80 28.42
N TRP A 8 26.81 17.79 29.08
CA TRP A 8 26.57 17.82 30.53
C TRP A 8 27.86 17.93 31.35
N CYS A 9 28.93 17.23 30.95
CA CYS A 9 30.24 17.37 31.59
C CYS A 9 30.81 18.77 31.37
N LEU A 10 30.65 19.31 30.16
CA LEU A 10 31.06 20.66 29.79
C LEU A 10 30.32 21.71 30.62
N ASP A 11 28.99 21.62 30.68
CA ASP A 11 28.10 22.51 31.44
C ASP A 11 28.39 22.50 32.94
N ARG A 12 28.84 21.37 33.47
CA ARG A 12 29.20 21.22 34.90
C ARG A 12 30.68 21.45 35.19
N HIS A 13 31.48 21.80 34.18
CA HIS A 13 32.93 21.97 34.30
C HIS A 13 33.64 20.75 34.93
N ILE A 14 33.15 19.54 34.62
CA ILE A 14 33.75 18.29 35.10
C ILE A 14 34.56 17.68 33.94
N TYR A 15 35.77 17.20 34.24
CA TYR A 15 36.56 16.46 33.25
C TYR A 15 35.79 15.21 32.80
N GLY A 16 35.39 15.19 31.53
CA GLY A 16 34.67 14.07 30.94
C GLY A 16 35.57 12.85 30.75
N PRO A 17 35.06 11.62 30.93
CA PRO A 17 35.78 10.41 30.54
C PRO A 17 36.17 10.45 29.06
N SER A 18 37.20 9.68 28.67
CA SER A 18 37.54 9.54 27.25
C SER A 18 36.35 9.03 26.44
N ARG A 19 36.29 9.34 25.13
CA ARG A 19 35.21 8.85 24.25
C ARG A 19 35.00 7.33 24.38
N LYS A 20 36.08 6.56 24.49
CA LYS A 20 36.05 5.10 24.65
C LYS A 20 35.42 4.67 25.98
N GLU A 21 35.69 5.39 27.06
CA GLU A 21 35.07 5.15 28.37
C GLU A 21 33.60 5.53 28.37
N LEU A 22 33.25 6.67 27.76
CA LEU A 22 31.86 7.09 27.57
C LEU A 22 31.06 6.07 26.76
N GLU A 23 31.62 5.59 25.65
CA GLU A 23 31.00 4.52 24.85
C GLU A 23 30.78 3.24 25.66
N ARG A 24 31.76 2.85 26.50
CA ARG A 24 31.62 1.70 27.40
C ARG A 24 30.53 1.92 28.45
N LEU A 25 30.48 3.08 29.08
CA LEU A 25 29.47 3.44 30.08
C LEU A 25 28.07 3.46 29.47
N VAL A 26 27.90 4.13 28.32
CA VAL A 26 26.63 4.17 27.59
C VAL A 26 26.17 2.77 27.20
N ARG A 27 27.07 1.93 26.67
CA ARG A 27 26.74 0.52 26.35
C ARG A 27 26.32 -0.27 27.59
N SER A 28 27.03 -0.11 28.70
CA SER A 28 26.70 -0.76 29.97
C SER A 28 25.33 -0.33 30.50
N GLN A 29 25.04 0.97 30.51
CA GLN A 29 23.76 1.50 30.99
C GLN A 29 22.59 1.10 30.08
N ARG A 30 22.79 1.12 28.76
CA ARG A 30 21.82 0.59 27.79
C ARG A 30 21.52 -0.88 28.03
N GLN A 31 22.55 -1.69 28.29
CA GLN A 31 22.39 -3.11 28.56
C GLN A 31 21.66 -3.35 29.90
N HIS A 32 21.99 -2.59 30.93
CA HIS A 32 21.33 -2.67 32.24
C HIS A 32 19.85 -2.25 32.16
N TYR A 33 19.55 -1.14 31.47
CA TYR A 33 18.17 -0.72 31.21
C TYR A 33 17.38 -1.81 30.49
N LEU A 34 17.95 -2.39 29.42
CA LEU A 34 17.29 -3.47 28.68
C LEU A 34 17.01 -4.68 29.58
N ASP A 35 17.98 -5.09 30.40
CA ASP A 35 17.80 -6.26 31.27
C ASP A 35 16.77 -5.99 32.38
N SER A 36 16.81 -4.81 33.00
CA SER A 36 15.82 -4.38 33.99
C SER A 36 14.41 -4.30 33.39
N TRP A 37 14.28 -3.75 32.18
CA TRP A 37 13.00 -3.68 31.49
C TRP A 37 12.44 -5.07 31.16
N LEU A 38 13.27 -5.96 30.60
CA LEU A 38 12.84 -7.32 30.26
C LEU A 38 12.48 -8.15 31.49
N SER A 39 13.22 -8.00 32.60
CA SER A 39 12.86 -8.59 33.89
C SER A 39 11.53 -8.04 34.41
N GLY A 40 11.33 -6.72 34.37
CA GLY A 40 10.06 -6.10 34.75
C GLY A 40 8.87 -6.56 33.91
N VAL A 41 9.10 -6.88 32.63
CA VAL A 41 8.07 -7.52 31.78
C VAL A 41 7.77 -8.92 32.29
N HIS A 42 8.79 -9.75 32.50
CA HIS A 42 8.65 -11.12 32.99
C HIS A 42 7.87 -11.17 34.32
N ASP A 43 8.22 -10.31 35.28
CA ASP A 43 7.66 -10.32 36.64
C ASP A 43 6.17 -9.96 36.68
N ARG A 44 5.65 -9.34 35.62
CA ARG A 44 4.22 -9.03 35.46
C ARG A 44 3.43 -10.12 34.74
N LEU A 45 4.09 -11.15 34.21
CA LEU A 45 3.41 -12.25 33.54
C LEU A 45 2.94 -13.28 34.57
N SER A 46 1.75 -13.84 34.34
CA SER A 46 1.25 -14.95 35.14
C SER A 46 2.07 -16.22 34.88
N ALA A 47 2.13 -17.13 35.87
CA ALA A 47 2.84 -18.41 35.71
C ALA A 47 2.30 -19.24 34.52
N SER A 48 0.99 -19.18 34.25
CA SER A 48 0.38 -19.86 33.10
C SER A 48 0.81 -19.22 31.77
N THR A 49 0.94 -17.90 31.70
CA THR A 49 1.47 -17.20 30.53
C THR A 49 2.93 -17.59 30.27
N VAL A 50 3.76 -17.62 31.32
CA VAL A 50 5.18 -18.04 31.21
C VAL A 50 5.28 -19.46 30.66
N ALA A 51 4.53 -20.41 31.22
CA ALA A 51 4.53 -21.80 30.74
C ALA A 51 4.12 -21.93 29.25
N LEU A 52 3.15 -21.15 28.79
CA LEU A 52 2.75 -21.13 27.37
C LEU A 52 3.86 -20.59 26.46
N LEU A 53 4.57 -19.55 26.90
CA LEU A 53 5.71 -18.99 26.15
C LEU A 53 6.89 -19.97 26.10
N GLU A 54 7.18 -20.66 27.20
CA GLU A 54 8.20 -21.71 27.26
C GLU A 54 7.87 -22.88 26.34
N ALA A 55 6.63 -23.38 26.37
CA ALA A 55 6.16 -24.43 25.48
C ALA A 55 6.29 -24.03 24.00
N SER A 56 5.93 -22.79 23.66
CA SER A 56 6.08 -22.25 22.30
C SER A 56 7.55 -22.23 21.85
N ILE A 57 8.50 -21.94 22.75
CA ILE A 57 9.94 -22.00 22.44
C ILE A 57 10.46 -23.45 22.39
N ALA A 58 9.92 -24.35 23.23
CA ALA A 58 10.31 -25.76 23.27
C ALA A 58 9.89 -26.52 22.00
N GLU A 59 8.69 -26.23 21.48
CA GLU A 59 8.12 -26.81 20.26
C GLU A 59 8.04 -25.76 19.13
N PRO A 60 9.19 -25.36 18.55
CA PRO A 60 9.26 -24.15 17.73
C PRO A 60 8.47 -24.24 16.43
N ASP A 61 8.24 -25.44 15.91
CA ASP A 61 7.54 -25.70 14.66
C ASP A 61 6.07 -26.15 14.86
N GLY A 62 5.59 -26.17 16.11
CA GLY A 62 4.18 -26.44 16.43
C GLY A 62 3.25 -25.33 15.93
N GLN A 63 1.93 -25.53 16.01
CA GLN A 63 0.92 -24.58 15.53
C GLN A 63 1.05 -23.19 16.17
N THR A 64 1.49 -23.14 17.44
CA THR A 64 1.78 -21.92 18.20
C THR A 64 3.26 -21.80 18.58
N GLY A 65 4.13 -22.54 17.88
CA GLY A 65 5.57 -22.56 18.13
C GLY A 65 6.28 -21.25 17.75
N PHE A 66 7.46 -21.03 18.33
CA PHE A 66 8.27 -19.83 18.14
C PHE A 66 8.57 -19.52 16.66
N ASN A 67 8.94 -20.51 15.84
CA ASN A 67 9.18 -20.29 14.41
C ASN A 67 7.86 -19.99 13.67
N THR A 68 6.77 -20.65 14.06
CA THR A 68 5.44 -20.42 13.48
C THR A 68 4.91 -19.01 13.75
N MET A 69 5.14 -18.47 14.96
CA MET A 69 4.80 -17.09 15.34
C MET A 69 5.59 -16.03 14.55
N LYS A 70 6.81 -16.39 14.14
CA LYS A 70 7.64 -15.55 13.25
C LYS A 70 7.19 -15.59 11.80
N GLY A 71 6.52 -16.67 11.37
CA GLY A 71 6.06 -16.81 10.00
C GLY A 71 4.95 -15.82 9.62
N ASP A 72 4.97 -15.38 8.37
CA ASP A 72 3.94 -14.49 7.80
C ASP A 72 2.66 -15.23 7.42
N ALA A 73 1.63 -14.48 7.02
CA ALA A 73 0.31 -14.98 6.66
C ALA A 73 0.26 -15.83 5.37
N GLY A 74 1.28 -15.77 4.50
CA GLY A 74 1.27 -16.48 3.22
C GLY A 74 0.29 -15.88 2.20
N GLN A 75 -0.20 -16.68 1.26
CA GLN A 75 -1.21 -16.25 0.26
C GLN A 75 -2.63 -16.25 0.83
N ALA A 76 -3.55 -15.47 0.25
CA ALA A 76 -4.97 -15.56 0.63
C ALA A 76 -5.58 -16.92 0.22
N SER A 77 -5.71 -17.79 1.22
CA SER A 77 -6.38 -19.09 1.23
C SER A 77 -7.08 -19.28 2.58
N LEU A 78 -8.04 -20.20 2.62
CA LEU A 78 -8.71 -20.53 3.86
C LEU A 78 -7.74 -21.07 4.93
N ASP A 79 -6.85 -22.00 4.57
CA ASP A 79 -5.97 -22.64 5.54
C ASP A 79 -5.04 -21.62 6.22
N ASN A 80 -4.61 -20.60 5.47
CA ASN A 80 -3.83 -19.50 6.02
C ASN A 80 -4.65 -18.59 6.93
N ILE A 81 -5.94 -18.36 6.64
CA ILE A 81 -6.86 -17.65 7.55
C ILE A 81 -7.00 -18.41 8.87
N LEU A 82 -7.26 -19.72 8.82
CA LEU A 82 -7.41 -20.55 10.02
C LEU A 82 -6.11 -20.63 10.83
N SER A 83 -4.97 -20.78 10.15
CA SER A 83 -3.65 -20.74 10.79
C SER A 83 -3.38 -19.38 11.47
N MET A 84 -3.74 -18.28 10.81
CA MET A 84 -3.58 -16.92 11.37
C MET A 84 -4.51 -16.68 12.55
N THR A 85 -5.75 -17.15 12.51
CA THR A 85 -6.64 -17.14 13.68
C THR A 85 -5.99 -17.87 14.86
N ALA A 86 -5.45 -19.06 14.65
CA ALA A 86 -4.81 -19.83 15.73
C ALA A 86 -3.64 -19.06 16.38
N LYS A 87 -2.83 -18.35 15.58
CA LYS A 87 -1.75 -17.50 16.09
C LYS A 87 -2.29 -16.33 16.93
N LEU A 88 -3.31 -15.62 16.44
CA LEU A 88 -3.92 -14.50 17.14
C LEU A 88 -4.61 -14.94 18.43
N ALA A 89 -5.39 -16.02 18.39
CA ALA A 89 -6.05 -16.60 19.56
C ALA A 89 -5.03 -17.00 20.64
N PHE A 90 -3.88 -17.56 20.24
CA PHE A 90 -2.79 -17.85 21.18
C PHE A 90 -2.27 -16.58 21.85
N ILE A 91 -1.96 -15.53 21.10
CA ILE A 91 -1.45 -14.26 21.67
C ILE A 91 -2.49 -13.61 22.60
N GLN A 92 -3.76 -13.58 22.19
CA GLN A 92 -4.85 -13.04 23.01
C GLN A 92 -5.01 -13.82 24.33
N LYS A 93 -4.85 -15.15 24.29
CA LYS A 93 -4.89 -16.02 25.48
C LYS A 93 -3.77 -15.71 26.48
N LEU A 94 -2.63 -15.17 26.03
CA LEU A 94 -1.52 -14.82 26.92
C LEU A 94 -1.85 -13.64 27.84
N ASN A 95 -2.86 -12.82 27.48
CA ASN A 95 -3.30 -11.62 28.20
C ASN A 95 -2.11 -10.71 28.58
N LEU A 96 -1.27 -10.40 27.60
CA LEU A 96 -0.04 -9.66 27.84
C LEU A 96 -0.35 -8.20 28.25
N PRO A 97 0.30 -7.67 29.31
CA PRO A 97 0.06 -6.30 29.82
C PRO A 97 0.59 -5.22 28.87
N ARG A 98 -0.27 -4.70 27.99
CA ARG A 98 0.11 -3.80 26.88
C ARG A 98 0.65 -2.44 27.31
N ASP A 99 0.30 -1.98 28.51
CA ASP A 99 0.80 -0.73 29.10
C ASP A 99 2.33 -0.73 29.22
N LEU A 100 2.98 -1.89 29.27
CA LEU A 100 4.44 -2.02 29.30
C LEU A 100 5.18 -1.49 28.08
N LEU A 101 4.51 -1.44 26.92
CA LEU A 101 5.10 -0.87 25.71
C LEU A 101 5.14 0.65 25.76
N SER A 102 4.20 1.28 26.46
CA SER A 102 4.12 2.74 26.56
C SER A 102 5.25 3.33 27.42
N VAL A 103 5.76 2.53 28.37
CA VAL A 103 6.87 2.91 29.26
C VAL A 103 8.22 2.89 28.52
N ALA A 104 8.35 2.07 27.48
CA ALA A 104 9.56 1.96 26.69
C ALA A 104 9.45 2.79 25.39
N GLY A 105 10.51 3.52 25.03
CA GLY A 105 10.54 4.23 23.75
C GLY A 105 10.45 3.27 22.56
N LYS A 106 9.77 3.66 21.47
CA LYS A 106 9.56 2.86 20.23
C LYS A 106 10.84 2.20 19.72
N ALA A 107 11.97 2.92 19.75
CA ALA A 107 13.27 2.41 19.31
C ALA A 107 13.75 1.18 20.10
N TRP A 108 13.45 1.08 21.40
CA TRP A 108 13.78 -0.08 22.22
C TRP A 108 12.95 -1.30 21.86
N VAL A 109 11.65 -1.10 21.64
CA VAL A 109 10.74 -2.16 21.17
C VAL A 109 11.21 -2.68 19.81
N GLU A 110 11.50 -1.79 18.86
CA GLU A 110 12.01 -2.15 17.53
C GLU A 110 13.36 -2.91 17.59
N GLN A 111 14.23 -2.53 18.52
CA GLN A 111 15.49 -3.25 18.75
C GLN A 111 15.24 -4.69 19.24
N VAL A 112 14.34 -4.89 20.21
CA VAL A 112 13.99 -6.22 20.70
C VAL A 112 13.30 -7.05 19.63
N VAL A 113 12.34 -6.48 18.90
CA VAL A 113 11.61 -7.16 17.82
C VAL A 113 12.57 -7.65 16.74
N ARG A 114 13.50 -6.79 16.31
CA ARG A 114 14.54 -7.13 15.33
C ARG A 114 15.47 -8.23 15.84
N ARG A 115 15.83 -8.21 17.13
CA ARG A 115 16.67 -9.24 17.75
C ARG A 115 15.99 -10.60 17.73
N VAL A 116 14.77 -10.69 18.24
CA VAL A 116 14.01 -11.94 18.30
C VAL A 116 13.67 -12.46 16.90
N GLY A 117 13.36 -11.55 15.97
CA GLY A 117 13.18 -11.87 14.55
C GLY A 117 14.42 -12.51 13.89
N GLY A 118 15.63 -12.13 14.31
CA GLY A 118 16.89 -12.72 13.83
C GLY A 118 17.28 -14.05 14.50
N GLU A 119 16.75 -14.36 15.69
CA GLU A 119 17.19 -15.51 16.50
C GLU A 119 16.52 -16.84 16.11
N LYS A 120 17.29 -17.93 16.17
CA LYS A 120 16.80 -19.32 16.11
C LYS A 120 16.21 -19.70 17.48
N ALA A 121 15.28 -20.65 17.52
CA ALA A 121 14.74 -21.17 18.78
C ALA A 121 15.85 -21.68 19.73
N SER A 122 16.90 -22.29 19.18
CA SER A 122 18.07 -22.72 19.95
C SER A 122 18.90 -21.57 20.53
N GLU A 123 18.89 -20.39 19.91
CA GLU A 123 19.51 -19.18 20.47
C GLU A 123 18.63 -18.58 21.58
N MET A 124 17.30 -18.57 21.39
CA MET A 124 16.37 -18.11 22.42
C MET A 124 16.50 -18.91 23.73
N ARG A 125 16.65 -20.23 23.63
CA ARG A 125 16.84 -21.13 24.79
C ARG A 125 18.15 -20.91 25.57
N ARG A 126 19.11 -20.15 25.02
CA ARG A 126 20.38 -19.86 25.69
C ARG A 126 20.32 -18.61 26.57
N HIS A 127 19.26 -17.80 26.47
CA HIS A 127 19.10 -16.64 27.36
C HIS A 127 18.73 -17.11 28.77
N ALA A 128 19.04 -16.29 29.76
CA ALA A 128 18.52 -16.48 31.11
C ALA A 128 16.97 -16.43 31.10
N PRO A 129 16.28 -17.20 31.96
CA PRO A 129 14.81 -17.37 31.89
C PRO A 129 14.01 -16.06 31.81
N ALA A 130 14.26 -15.11 32.74
CA ALA A 130 13.55 -13.82 32.74
C ALA A 130 13.78 -13.04 31.44
N ARG A 131 15.01 -13.03 30.93
CA ARG A 131 15.36 -12.36 29.67
C ARG A 131 14.71 -13.04 28.47
N GLN A 132 14.74 -14.37 28.42
CA GLN A 132 14.15 -15.17 27.34
C GLN A 132 12.67 -14.84 27.17
N ILE A 133 11.94 -14.87 28.28
CA ILE A 133 10.50 -14.62 28.32
C ILE A 133 10.18 -13.15 28.07
N GLY A 134 10.91 -12.22 28.69
CA GLY A 134 10.75 -10.79 28.43
C GLY A 134 10.95 -10.44 26.96
N LEU A 135 11.99 -10.98 26.31
CA LEU A 135 12.25 -10.77 24.88
C LEU A 135 11.09 -11.27 24.04
N TYR A 136 10.61 -12.49 24.31
CA TYR A 136 9.56 -13.09 23.52
C TYR A 136 8.20 -12.39 23.72
N ALA A 137 7.87 -11.98 24.95
CA ALA A 137 6.67 -11.20 25.24
C ALA A 137 6.67 -9.86 24.48
N VAL A 138 7.77 -9.09 24.55
CA VAL A 138 7.96 -7.84 23.78
C VAL A 138 7.82 -8.07 22.27
N TYR A 139 8.37 -9.17 21.77
CA TYR A 139 8.21 -9.54 20.37
C TYR A 139 6.73 -9.81 20.02
N LEU A 140 6.02 -10.61 20.82
CA LEU A 140 4.62 -10.97 20.57
C LEU A 140 3.67 -9.77 20.68
N PHE A 141 3.95 -8.82 21.57
CA PHE A 141 3.23 -7.55 21.65
C PHE A 141 3.22 -6.81 20.31
N SER A 142 4.40 -6.64 19.68
CA SER A 142 4.49 -6.01 18.36
C SER A 142 3.94 -6.92 17.26
N ARG A 143 4.11 -8.23 17.40
CA ARG A 143 3.65 -9.21 16.41
C ARG A 143 2.13 -9.30 16.34
N GLU A 144 1.42 -9.08 17.44
CA GLU A 144 -0.05 -9.08 17.47
C GLU A 144 -0.63 -8.11 16.43
N ALA A 145 -0.17 -6.85 16.42
CA ALA A 145 -0.65 -5.85 15.48
C ALA A 145 -0.36 -6.22 14.03
N GLN A 146 0.85 -6.75 13.76
CA GLN A 146 1.24 -7.23 12.44
C GLN A 146 0.39 -8.41 11.97
N LEU A 147 0.06 -9.34 12.88
CA LEU A 147 -0.76 -10.51 12.56
C LEU A 147 -2.22 -10.11 12.35
N THR A 148 -2.76 -9.17 13.13
CA THR A 148 -4.10 -8.60 12.95
C THR A 148 -4.20 -7.93 11.58
N ASP A 149 -3.23 -7.09 11.24
CA ASP A 149 -3.11 -6.45 9.94
C ASP A 149 -3.05 -7.46 8.79
N ALA A 150 -2.26 -8.52 8.93
CA ALA A 150 -2.13 -9.57 7.93
C ALA A 150 -3.42 -10.41 7.80
N MET A 151 -4.13 -10.62 8.90
CA MET A 151 -5.44 -11.29 8.92
C MET A 151 -6.50 -10.46 8.19
N VAL A 152 -6.51 -9.14 8.40
CA VAL A 152 -7.39 -8.21 7.68
C VAL A 152 -7.07 -8.22 6.19
N ASP A 153 -5.79 -8.22 5.81
CA ASP A 153 -5.38 -8.36 4.41
C ASP A 153 -5.86 -9.68 3.79
N LEU A 154 -5.72 -10.80 4.50
CA LEU A 154 -6.23 -12.11 4.05
C LEU A 154 -7.74 -12.07 3.84
N LEU A 155 -8.50 -11.42 4.74
CA LEU A 155 -9.95 -11.25 4.62
C LEU A 155 -10.30 -10.44 3.37
N ILE A 156 -9.72 -9.25 3.21
CA ILE A 156 -9.96 -8.35 2.08
C ILE A 156 -9.69 -9.07 0.75
N GLU A 157 -8.55 -9.75 0.66
CA GLU A 157 -8.13 -10.44 -0.56
C GLU A 157 -8.97 -11.69 -0.83
N THR A 158 -9.39 -12.42 0.21
CA THR A 158 -10.27 -13.59 0.05
C THR A 158 -11.64 -13.19 -0.47
N VAL A 159 -12.27 -12.17 0.11
CA VAL A 159 -13.55 -11.63 -0.37
C VAL A 159 -13.42 -11.09 -1.80
N HIS A 160 -12.32 -10.40 -2.12
CA HIS A 160 -12.03 -9.96 -3.48
C HIS A 160 -11.92 -11.12 -4.48
N LYS A 161 -11.19 -12.19 -4.12
CA LYS A 161 -11.02 -13.39 -4.94
C LYS A 161 -12.34 -14.11 -5.19
N ILE A 162 -13.24 -14.18 -4.21
CA ILE A 162 -14.58 -14.75 -4.39
C ILE A 162 -15.33 -13.99 -5.49
N GLY A 163 -15.34 -12.66 -5.43
CA GLY A 163 -16.01 -11.82 -6.43
C GLY A 163 -15.38 -11.94 -7.82
N THR A 164 -14.05 -11.78 -7.93
CA THR A 164 -13.34 -11.78 -9.22
C THR A 164 -13.35 -13.14 -9.91
N ARG A 165 -13.16 -14.24 -9.17
CA ARG A 165 -13.26 -15.60 -9.74
C ARG A 165 -14.67 -15.92 -10.20
N SER A 166 -15.69 -15.51 -9.44
CA SER A 166 -17.08 -15.70 -9.83
C SER A 166 -17.43 -14.90 -11.08
N LYS A 167 -17.00 -13.65 -11.17
CA LYS A 167 -17.17 -12.83 -12.38
C LYS A 167 -16.47 -13.45 -13.59
N ARG A 168 -15.21 -13.86 -13.46
CA ARG A 168 -14.46 -14.52 -14.55
C ARG A 168 -15.13 -15.82 -14.99
N LYS A 169 -15.61 -16.64 -14.05
CA LYS A 169 -16.34 -17.87 -14.36
C LYS A 169 -17.61 -17.58 -15.14
N VAL A 170 -18.46 -16.67 -14.66
CA VAL A 170 -19.71 -16.32 -15.35
C VAL A 170 -19.45 -15.71 -16.72
N VAL A 171 -18.48 -14.81 -16.85
CA VAL A 171 -18.10 -14.23 -18.16
C VAL A 171 -17.57 -15.32 -19.09
N GLY A 172 -16.75 -16.24 -18.60
CA GLY A 172 -16.25 -17.37 -19.38
C GLY A 172 -17.35 -18.35 -19.80
N ASP A 173 -18.30 -18.64 -18.91
CA ASP A 173 -19.46 -19.49 -19.21
C ASP A 173 -20.35 -18.81 -20.25
N ILE A 174 -20.59 -17.50 -20.15
CA ILE A 174 -21.30 -16.71 -21.18
C ILE A 174 -20.54 -16.72 -22.50
N ALA A 175 -19.22 -16.55 -22.49
CA ALA A 175 -18.41 -16.59 -23.71
C ALA A 175 -18.49 -17.97 -24.39
N LYS A 176 -18.45 -19.06 -23.62
CA LYS A 176 -18.65 -20.43 -24.13
C LYS A 176 -20.07 -20.65 -24.66
N ASP A 177 -21.08 -20.11 -23.98
CA ASP A 177 -22.46 -20.14 -24.46
C ASP A 177 -22.60 -19.35 -25.79
N ILE A 178 -21.85 -18.25 -25.95
CA ILE A 178 -21.80 -17.46 -27.20
C ILE A 178 -21.07 -18.23 -28.30
N GLU A 179 -19.90 -18.84 -28.02
CA GLU A 179 -19.16 -19.68 -28.96
C GLU A 179 -19.96 -20.90 -29.43
N ARG A 180 -20.83 -21.44 -28.56
CA ARG A 180 -21.76 -22.52 -28.93
C ARG A 180 -22.89 -22.08 -29.86
N VAL A 181 -23.13 -20.78 -30.02
CA VAL A 181 -24.18 -20.22 -30.88
C VAL A 181 -23.54 -19.34 -31.97
N TYR A 182 -22.67 -19.95 -32.78
CA TYR A 182 -22.27 -19.37 -34.07
C TYR A 182 -23.48 -19.33 -35.02
N GLY A 183 -23.78 -18.14 -35.58
CA GLY A 183 -24.83 -17.95 -36.61
C GLY A 183 -25.80 -16.78 -36.41
N LYS A 184 -25.71 -15.99 -35.32
CA LYS A 184 -26.70 -14.94 -34.99
C LYS A 184 -26.76 -13.77 -35.98
N GLU A 185 -25.62 -13.28 -36.46
CA GLU A 185 -25.60 -12.18 -37.43
C GLU A 185 -26.24 -12.61 -38.75
N ARG A 186 -25.93 -13.82 -39.21
CA ARG A 186 -26.57 -14.44 -40.37
C ARG A 186 -28.08 -14.65 -40.16
N LEU A 187 -28.49 -15.12 -38.98
CA LEU A 187 -29.90 -15.29 -38.62
C LEU A 187 -30.67 -13.97 -38.61
N LEU A 188 -30.08 -12.89 -38.07
CA LEU A 188 -30.70 -11.57 -38.03
C LEU A 188 -30.86 -10.98 -39.44
N VAL A 189 -29.87 -11.21 -40.31
CA VAL A 189 -29.95 -10.86 -41.73
C VAL A 189 -31.03 -11.68 -42.43
N GLU A 190 -31.10 -13.00 -42.21
CA GLU A 190 -32.11 -13.88 -42.81
C GLU A 190 -33.54 -13.51 -42.36
N ILE A 191 -33.74 -13.19 -41.08
CA ILE A 191 -35.04 -12.70 -40.55
C ILE A 191 -35.40 -11.34 -41.14
N ALA A 192 -34.43 -10.41 -41.22
CA ALA A 192 -34.67 -9.08 -41.77
C ALA A 192 -34.98 -9.13 -43.27
N SER A 193 -34.26 -9.93 -44.05
CA SER A 193 -34.51 -10.13 -45.47
C SER A 193 -35.91 -10.68 -45.72
N ALA A 194 -36.32 -11.72 -44.99
CA ALA A 194 -37.65 -12.30 -45.14
C ALA A 194 -38.78 -11.34 -44.76
N SER A 195 -38.54 -10.50 -43.74
CA SER A 195 -39.50 -9.46 -43.34
C SER A 195 -39.62 -8.33 -44.37
N ILE A 196 -38.56 -8.10 -45.16
CA ILE A 196 -38.55 -7.10 -46.25
C ILE A 196 -39.20 -7.66 -47.51
N GLU A 197 -38.95 -8.94 -47.82
CA GLU A 197 -39.52 -9.62 -48.99
C GLU A 197 -41.04 -9.81 -48.88
N GLU A 198 -41.56 -10.08 -47.67
CA GLU A 198 -43.00 -10.24 -47.44
C GLU A 198 -43.50 -9.44 -46.22
N PRO A 199 -43.62 -8.10 -46.34
CA PRO A 199 -43.84 -7.20 -45.20
C PRO A 199 -45.25 -7.27 -44.58
N SER A 200 -46.24 -7.79 -45.32
CA SER A 200 -47.61 -7.99 -44.85
C SER A 200 -47.93 -9.43 -44.44
N GLY A 201 -46.95 -10.34 -44.49
CA GLY A 201 -47.13 -11.75 -44.14
C GLY A 201 -47.26 -11.98 -42.63
N ARG A 202 -47.96 -13.05 -42.23
CA ARG A 202 -48.05 -13.43 -40.81
C ARG A 202 -46.70 -13.97 -40.35
N VAL A 203 -46.26 -13.55 -39.16
CA VAL A 203 -44.94 -13.92 -38.59
C VAL A 203 -44.70 -15.43 -38.54
N CYS A 204 -45.74 -16.24 -38.28
CA CYS A 204 -45.62 -17.69 -38.26
C CYS A 204 -45.31 -18.30 -39.64
N ASP A 205 -45.72 -17.63 -40.71
CA ASP A 205 -45.60 -18.14 -42.08
C ASP A 205 -44.31 -17.61 -42.74
N VAL A 206 -43.83 -16.43 -42.33
CA VAL A 206 -42.63 -15.77 -42.89
C VAL A 206 -41.36 -16.06 -42.08
N ILE A 207 -41.42 -16.05 -40.75
CA ILE A 207 -40.22 -16.06 -39.90
C ILE A 207 -39.90 -17.44 -39.34
N PHE A 208 -40.91 -18.25 -38.99
CA PHE A 208 -40.68 -19.57 -38.37
C PHE A 208 -40.11 -20.65 -39.30
N PRO A 209 -40.35 -20.64 -40.63
CA PRO A 209 -39.66 -21.56 -41.53
C PRO A 209 -38.15 -21.30 -41.64
N ILE A 210 -37.74 -20.04 -41.48
CA ILE A 210 -36.34 -19.60 -41.55
C ILE A 210 -35.66 -19.83 -40.21
N VAL A 211 -36.34 -19.52 -39.12
CA VAL A 211 -35.88 -19.75 -37.76
C VAL A 211 -36.99 -20.35 -36.93
N GLY A 212 -36.92 -21.67 -36.71
CA GLY A 212 -37.90 -22.40 -35.91
C GLY A 212 -38.14 -21.76 -34.54
N LYS A 213 -39.39 -21.81 -34.06
CA LYS A 213 -39.86 -21.23 -32.79
C LYS A 213 -38.96 -21.55 -31.60
N ASP A 214 -38.44 -22.78 -31.52
CA ASP A 214 -37.56 -23.22 -30.43
C ASP A 214 -36.21 -22.50 -30.42
N LYS A 215 -35.70 -22.13 -31.60
CA LYS A 215 -34.44 -21.40 -31.77
C LYS A 215 -34.63 -19.91 -31.41
N LEU A 216 -35.76 -19.31 -31.77
CA LEU A 216 -36.15 -17.96 -31.30
C LEU A 216 -36.39 -17.93 -29.78
N ALA A 217 -37.07 -18.94 -29.23
CA ALA A 217 -37.26 -19.07 -27.79
C ALA A 217 -35.93 -19.23 -27.04
N ALA A 218 -34.97 -19.97 -27.60
CA ALA A 218 -33.61 -20.08 -27.07
C ALA A 218 -32.87 -18.73 -27.09
N ILE A 219 -33.00 -17.93 -28.17
CA ILE A 219 -32.41 -16.59 -28.30
C ILE A 219 -33.04 -15.60 -27.29
N VAL A 220 -34.37 -15.62 -27.12
CA VAL A 220 -35.07 -14.79 -26.13
C VAL A 220 -34.68 -15.18 -24.71
N LYS A 221 -34.64 -16.48 -24.40
CA LYS A 221 -34.19 -17.01 -23.11
C LYS A 221 -32.74 -16.65 -22.82
N GLU A 222 -31.88 -16.60 -23.84
CA GLU A 222 -30.49 -16.13 -23.75
C GLU A 222 -30.41 -14.61 -23.52
N SER A 223 -31.19 -13.81 -24.23
CA SER A 223 -31.22 -12.34 -24.08
C SER A 223 -31.72 -11.93 -22.69
N GLN A 224 -32.80 -12.56 -22.23
CA GLN A 224 -33.30 -12.40 -20.85
C GLN A 224 -32.29 -12.92 -19.81
N ALA A 225 -31.51 -13.94 -20.15
CA ALA A 225 -30.39 -14.40 -19.32
C ALA A 225 -29.19 -13.44 -19.30
N LYS A 226 -28.94 -12.67 -20.39
CA LYS A 226 -27.90 -11.63 -20.46
C LYS A 226 -28.24 -10.43 -19.58
N GLY A 227 -29.52 -10.08 -19.42
CA GLY A 227 -30.00 -9.05 -18.49
C GLY A 227 -29.76 -9.35 -17.00
N ALA A 228 -29.37 -10.58 -16.65
CA ALA A 228 -29.20 -11.04 -15.27
C ALA A 228 -27.73 -11.35 -14.90
N LEU A 229 -26.76 -10.66 -15.53
CA LEU A 229 -25.32 -10.88 -15.27
C LEU A 229 -24.99 -10.81 -13.78
N ASP A 230 -25.44 -9.77 -13.09
CA ASP A 230 -25.17 -9.58 -11.65
C ASP A 230 -25.79 -10.70 -10.80
N ARG A 231 -27.00 -11.17 -11.14
CA ARG A 231 -27.66 -12.27 -10.46
C ARG A 231 -26.91 -13.59 -10.64
N ARG A 232 -26.37 -13.85 -11.84
CA ARG A 232 -25.53 -15.03 -12.13
C ARG A 232 -24.22 -14.97 -11.36
N ILE A 233 -23.54 -13.82 -11.37
CA ILE A 233 -22.29 -13.60 -10.61
C ILE A 233 -22.55 -13.85 -9.12
N TYR A 234 -23.60 -13.23 -8.59
CA TYR A 234 -24.01 -13.38 -7.21
C TYR A 234 -24.29 -14.83 -6.82
N LYS A 235 -25.02 -15.58 -7.65
CA LYS A 235 -25.30 -17.02 -7.40
C LYS A 235 -24.02 -17.84 -7.31
N VAL A 236 -23.03 -17.58 -8.16
CA VAL A 236 -21.72 -18.26 -8.14
C VAL A 236 -20.93 -17.85 -6.88
N MET A 237 -20.92 -16.56 -6.54
CA MET A 237 -20.28 -16.07 -5.30
C MET A 237 -20.89 -16.74 -4.06
N ARG A 238 -22.22 -16.76 -3.96
CA ARG A 238 -22.96 -17.41 -2.87
C ARG A 238 -22.62 -18.88 -2.73
N SER A 239 -22.55 -19.61 -3.84
CA SER A 239 -22.16 -21.04 -3.84
C SER A 239 -20.74 -21.24 -3.34
N SER A 240 -19.79 -20.42 -3.81
CA SER A 240 -18.39 -20.48 -3.34
C SER A 240 -18.27 -20.14 -1.85
N TRP A 241 -19.02 -19.13 -1.39
CA TRP A 241 -19.07 -18.74 0.02
C TRP A 241 -19.59 -19.90 0.88
N ALA A 242 -20.79 -20.39 0.57
CA ALA A 242 -21.48 -21.43 1.32
C ALA A 242 -20.66 -22.72 1.47
N ASN A 243 -20.03 -23.17 0.38
CA ASN A 243 -19.42 -24.50 0.32
C ASN A 243 -17.96 -24.55 0.79
N HIS A 244 -17.24 -23.43 0.77
CA HIS A 244 -15.80 -23.44 1.01
C HIS A 244 -15.33 -22.43 2.05
N TYR A 245 -15.73 -21.17 1.93
CA TYR A 245 -15.17 -20.08 2.75
C TYR A 245 -15.93 -19.82 4.04
N ARG A 246 -17.23 -20.16 4.11
CA ARG A 246 -18.09 -19.89 5.29
C ARG A 246 -17.52 -20.44 6.61
N ARG A 247 -16.80 -21.57 6.57
CA ARG A 247 -16.15 -22.17 7.75
C ARG A 247 -15.10 -21.29 8.43
N MET A 248 -14.59 -20.26 7.74
CA MET A 248 -13.66 -19.31 8.35
C MET A 248 -14.33 -18.28 9.25
N LEU A 249 -15.65 -18.09 9.10
CA LEU A 249 -16.36 -16.97 9.71
C LEU A 249 -16.35 -17.02 11.24
N PRO A 250 -16.62 -18.16 11.91
CA PRO A 250 -16.61 -18.21 13.38
C PRO A 250 -15.24 -17.87 13.95
N ASP A 251 -14.21 -18.52 13.42
CA ASP A 251 -12.80 -18.35 13.80
C ASP A 251 -12.29 -16.93 13.54
N LEU A 252 -12.74 -16.29 12.45
CA LEU A 252 -12.38 -14.91 12.15
C LEU A 252 -13.03 -13.93 13.13
N LEU A 253 -14.32 -14.12 13.43
CA LEU A 253 -15.08 -13.24 14.31
C LEU A 253 -14.74 -13.42 15.80
N SER A 254 -14.05 -14.50 16.18
CA SER A 254 -13.60 -14.73 17.54
C SER A 254 -12.33 -13.95 17.91
N VAL A 255 -11.48 -13.63 16.92
CA VAL A 255 -10.20 -12.93 17.14
C VAL A 255 -10.19 -11.48 16.65
N LEU A 256 -11.13 -11.08 15.80
CA LEU A 256 -11.23 -9.71 15.28
C LEU A 256 -12.39 -8.93 15.91
N GLU A 257 -12.09 -7.70 16.28
CA GLU A 257 -13.07 -6.73 16.77
C GLU A 257 -13.11 -5.52 15.84
N PHE A 258 -14.29 -5.26 15.27
CA PHE A 258 -14.52 -4.19 14.31
C PHE A 258 -15.21 -3.01 14.98
N ARG A 259 -14.76 -1.79 14.65
CA ARG A 259 -15.28 -0.53 15.20
C ARG A 259 -15.43 0.49 14.07
N SER A 260 -16.23 1.53 14.29
CA SER A 260 -16.43 2.63 13.34
C SER A 260 -16.77 3.91 14.08
N ASN A 261 -16.19 5.02 13.65
CA ASN A 261 -16.52 6.36 14.16
C ASN A 261 -17.70 6.95 13.38
N ASN A 262 -18.02 6.38 12.21
CA ASN A 262 -19.09 6.84 11.34
C ASN A 262 -20.40 6.10 11.65
N THR A 263 -21.42 6.85 12.06
CA THR A 263 -22.73 6.29 12.41
C THR A 263 -23.43 5.63 11.23
N VAL A 264 -23.14 6.05 9.99
CA VAL A 264 -23.72 5.50 8.75
C VAL A 264 -23.38 4.02 8.59
N TRP A 265 -22.20 3.58 9.06
CA TRP A 265 -21.72 2.21 8.88
C TRP A 265 -21.93 1.30 10.10
N ARG A 266 -22.55 1.81 11.17
CA ARG A 266 -23.00 1.00 12.32
C ARG A 266 -23.91 -0.18 11.93
N PRO A 267 -24.81 -0.10 10.93
CA PRO A 267 -25.58 -1.25 10.46
C PRO A 267 -24.72 -2.46 10.07
N VAL A 268 -23.52 -2.24 9.49
CA VAL A 268 -22.59 -3.34 9.14
C VAL A 268 -22.04 -4.01 10.39
N LEU A 269 -21.72 -3.24 11.44
CA LEU A 269 -21.26 -3.79 12.72
C LEU A 269 -22.37 -4.56 13.43
N ALA A 270 -23.58 -4.01 13.47
CA ALA A 270 -24.75 -4.69 14.02
C ALA A 270 -25.06 -6.00 13.29
N ALA A 271 -24.85 -6.04 11.97
CA ALA A 271 -24.99 -7.26 11.18
C ALA A 271 -23.92 -8.32 11.55
N LEU A 272 -22.68 -7.91 11.83
CA LEU A 272 -21.62 -8.81 12.30
C LEU A 272 -21.91 -9.37 13.68
N ASP A 273 -22.40 -8.53 14.61
CA ASP A 273 -22.80 -8.97 15.95
C ASP A 273 -23.98 -9.95 15.89
N TRP A 274 -24.96 -9.66 15.03
CA TRP A 274 -26.06 -10.58 14.76
C TRP A 274 -25.55 -11.92 14.21
N ILE A 275 -24.66 -11.90 13.21
CA ILE A 275 -24.04 -13.13 12.66
C ILE A 275 -23.34 -13.90 13.79
N ARG A 276 -22.55 -13.22 14.64
CA ARG A 276 -21.83 -13.82 15.76
C ARG A 276 -22.77 -14.52 16.73
N SER A 277 -23.90 -13.89 17.08
CA SER A 277 -24.91 -14.46 17.98
C SER A 277 -25.66 -15.67 17.39
N LYS A 278 -25.61 -15.85 16.07
CA LYS A 278 -26.35 -16.87 15.32
C LYS A 278 -25.44 -17.94 14.69
N ILE A 279 -24.15 -17.95 15.00
CA ILE A 279 -23.19 -18.91 14.42
C ILE A 279 -23.71 -20.35 14.55
N ASP A 280 -24.14 -20.74 15.74
CA ASP A 280 -24.59 -22.10 16.07
C ASP A 280 -26.08 -22.36 15.77
N ASP A 281 -26.85 -21.29 15.54
CA ASP A 281 -28.27 -21.42 15.21
C ASP A 281 -28.40 -21.97 13.78
N GLY A 282 -29.05 -23.11 13.58
CA GLY A 282 -29.27 -23.72 12.24
C GLY A 282 -30.19 -22.93 11.30
N CYS A 283 -30.50 -21.66 11.61
CA CYS A 283 -31.47 -20.85 10.91
C CYS A 283 -31.04 -20.50 9.47
N ARG A 284 -31.91 -20.79 8.50
CA ARG A 284 -31.68 -20.55 7.07
C ARG A 284 -32.26 -19.22 6.57
N PHE A 285 -33.37 -18.77 7.16
CA PHE A 285 -34.12 -17.60 6.74
C PHE A 285 -34.54 -16.76 7.95
N VAL A 286 -34.46 -15.43 7.80
CA VAL A 286 -34.68 -14.47 8.89
C VAL A 286 -35.61 -13.37 8.39
N PRO A 287 -36.61 -12.92 9.15
CA PRO A 287 -37.43 -11.77 8.75
C PRO A 287 -36.57 -10.52 8.55
N ALA A 288 -36.80 -9.75 7.47
CA ALA A 288 -36.00 -8.57 7.16
C ALA A 288 -36.02 -7.49 8.25
N LYS A 289 -37.10 -7.44 9.05
CA LYS A 289 -37.25 -6.52 10.19
C LYS A 289 -36.31 -6.83 11.38
N ASP A 290 -35.80 -8.05 11.47
CA ASP A 290 -35.00 -8.51 12.62
C ASP A 290 -33.49 -8.28 12.40
N ILE A 291 -33.08 -7.77 11.22
CA ILE A 291 -31.68 -7.57 10.85
C ILE A 291 -31.48 -6.27 10.05
N PRO A 292 -30.30 -5.63 10.12
CA PRO A 292 -30.02 -4.43 9.32
C PRO A 292 -29.97 -4.72 7.81
N ILE A 293 -30.78 -4.03 7.01
CA ILE A 293 -30.80 -4.19 5.54
C ILE A 293 -30.11 -3.03 4.84
N ASP A 294 -30.39 -1.81 5.28
CA ASP A 294 -29.80 -0.59 4.71
C ASP A 294 -28.31 -0.50 5.01
N GLU A 295 -27.55 0.02 4.06
CA GLU A 295 -26.08 0.00 4.02
C GLU A 295 -25.40 -1.39 4.05
N VAL A 296 -26.13 -2.47 4.32
CA VAL A 296 -25.62 -3.85 4.35
C VAL A 296 -25.88 -4.60 3.05
N VAL A 297 -27.10 -4.52 2.51
CA VAL A 297 -27.49 -5.24 1.30
C VAL A 297 -27.45 -4.27 0.11
N PRO A 298 -26.51 -4.41 -0.84
CA PRO A 298 -26.45 -3.54 -2.01
C PRO A 298 -27.75 -3.60 -2.81
N ALA A 299 -28.21 -2.45 -3.32
CA ALA A 299 -29.47 -2.35 -4.07
C ALA A 299 -29.58 -3.39 -5.20
N ARG A 300 -28.50 -3.58 -5.95
CA ARG A 300 -28.39 -4.58 -7.04
C ARG A 300 -28.57 -6.04 -6.61
N TRP A 301 -28.42 -6.35 -5.33
CA TRP A 301 -28.51 -7.73 -4.79
C TRP A 301 -29.77 -7.97 -3.96
N ARG A 302 -30.56 -6.94 -3.66
CA ARG A 302 -31.76 -7.06 -2.80
C ARG A 302 -32.71 -8.17 -3.28
N SER A 303 -33.05 -8.20 -4.57
CA SER A 303 -33.91 -9.23 -5.18
C SER A 303 -33.32 -10.66 -5.20
N SER A 304 -32.04 -10.81 -4.85
CA SER A 304 -31.37 -12.11 -4.74
C SER A 304 -31.14 -12.55 -3.28
N VAL A 305 -31.41 -11.66 -2.33
CA VAL A 305 -31.14 -11.84 -0.89
C VAL A 305 -32.44 -11.92 -0.10
N ILE A 306 -33.43 -11.11 -0.48
CA ILE A 306 -34.76 -11.01 0.11
C ILE A 306 -35.75 -11.70 -0.84
N ASP A 307 -36.57 -12.61 -0.32
CA ASP A 307 -37.65 -13.25 -1.07
C ASP A 307 -38.93 -12.40 -1.10
N ASP A 308 -39.92 -12.83 -1.88
CA ASP A 308 -41.19 -12.12 -2.05
C ASP A 308 -42.00 -12.02 -0.73
N ASP A 309 -41.72 -12.90 0.24
CA ASP A 309 -42.33 -12.92 1.58
C ASP A 309 -41.58 -12.01 2.59
N GLY A 310 -40.56 -11.26 2.14
CA GLY A 310 -39.76 -10.39 3.00
C GLY A 310 -38.79 -11.14 3.93
N ARG A 311 -38.47 -12.40 3.63
CA ARG A 311 -37.49 -13.20 4.36
C ARG A 311 -36.13 -13.11 3.69
N VAL A 312 -35.11 -13.05 4.53
CA VAL A 312 -33.71 -12.89 4.13
C VAL A 312 -32.99 -14.21 4.26
N ASN A 313 -32.34 -14.67 3.19
CA ASN A 313 -31.51 -15.86 3.26
C ASN A 313 -30.21 -15.57 4.02
N ARG A 314 -29.92 -16.30 5.10
CA ARG A 314 -28.77 -16.03 5.97
C ARG A 314 -27.42 -16.06 5.23
N ILE A 315 -27.17 -17.11 4.44
CA ILE A 315 -25.91 -17.27 3.69
C ILE A 315 -25.71 -16.12 2.69
N SER A 316 -26.80 -15.69 2.07
CA SER A 316 -26.84 -14.55 1.16
C SER A 316 -26.50 -13.24 1.88
N TYR A 317 -27.06 -13.06 3.07
CA TYR A 317 -26.82 -11.91 3.93
C TYR A 317 -25.37 -11.84 4.44
N GLU A 318 -24.83 -12.95 4.94
CA GLU A 318 -23.41 -13.08 5.36
C GLU A 318 -22.45 -12.61 4.25
N LEU A 319 -22.70 -13.00 2.99
CA LEU A 319 -21.89 -12.57 1.86
C LEU A 319 -22.00 -11.06 1.57
N CYS A 320 -23.18 -10.47 1.76
CA CYS A 320 -23.38 -9.03 1.62
C CYS A 320 -22.61 -8.27 2.70
N VAL A 321 -22.73 -8.71 3.96
CA VAL A 321 -22.00 -8.14 5.10
C VAL A 321 -20.49 -8.16 4.85
N LEU A 322 -19.93 -9.29 4.40
CA LEU A 322 -18.49 -9.38 4.14
C LEU A 322 -18.02 -8.53 2.95
N THR A 323 -18.88 -8.36 1.94
CA THR A 323 -18.57 -7.48 0.80
C THR A 323 -18.52 -6.03 1.26
N GLN A 324 -19.52 -5.58 2.04
CA GLN A 324 -19.53 -4.23 2.60
C GLN A 324 -18.40 -4.02 3.60
N LEU A 325 -18.15 -4.97 4.50
CA LEU A 325 -17.05 -4.93 5.46
C LEU A 325 -15.70 -4.73 4.76
N ARG A 326 -15.42 -5.51 3.71
CA ARG A 326 -14.20 -5.35 2.91
C ARG A 326 -14.07 -3.91 2.38
N ASP A 327 -15.13 -3.40 1.77
CA ASP A 327 -15.09 -2.08 1.13
C ASP A 327 -14.91 -0.96 2.16
N ARG A 328 -15.53 -1.09 3.35
CA ARG A 328 -15.42 -0.12 4.43
C ARG A 328 -14.12 -0.17 5.23
N ILE A 329 -13.51 -1.35 5.35
CA ILE A 329 -12.15 -1.44 5.90
C ILE A 329 -11.15 -0.75 4.98
N ARG A 330 -11.28 -0.94 3.66
CA ARG A 330 -10.37 -0.31 2.67
C ARG A 330 -10.48 1.21 2.63
N SER A 331 -11.59 1.78 3.06
CA SER A 331 -11.78 3.23 3.18
C SER A 331 -11.57 3.75 4.61
N LYS A 332 -11.07 2.93 5.53
CA LYS A 332 -10.93 3.21 6.98
C LYS A 332 -12.23 3.69 7.67
N GLU A 333 -13.39 3.42 7.07
CA GLU A 333 -14.70 3.70 7.67
C GLU A 333 -15.01 2.69 8.79
N ILE A 334 -14.51 1.47 8.62
CA ILE A 334 -14.47 0.44 9.66
C ILE A 334 -13.01 0.12 9.93
N TRP A 335 -12.63 0.14 11.20
CA TRP A 335 -11.27 -0.15 11.66
C TRP A 335 -11.30 -1.35 12.62
N VAL A 336 -10.11 -1.93 12.87
CA VAL A 336 -9.96 -3.16 13.65
C VAL A 336 -9.13 -2.89 14.89
N VAL A 337 -9.65 -3.29 16.06
CA VAL A 337 -8.95 -3.11 17.34
C VAL A 337 -7.66 -3.92 17.34
N GLY A 338 -6.57 -3.30 17.77
CA GLY A 338 -5.25 -3.94 17.82
C GLY A 338 -4.52 -4.06 16.49
N ALA A 339 -5.10 -3.57 15.38
CA ALA A 339 -4.39 -3.39 14.11
C ALA A 339 -3.43 -2.18 14.17
N ASP A 340 -2.50 -2.08 13.21
CA ASP A 340 -1.64 -0.89 13.05
C ASP A 340 -1.99 -0.11 11.77
N ARG A 341 -2.04 -0.78 10.60
CA ARG A 341 -2.47 -0.13 9.35
C ARG A 341 -3.98 0.08 9.29
N TYR A 342 -4.74 -0.84 9.86
CA TYR A 342 -6.21 -0.79 9.92
C TYR A 342 -6.73 -0.29 11.28
N ARG A 343 -5.92 0.48 12.01
CA ARG A 343 -6.30 1.09 13.29
C ARG A 343 -7.31 2.23 13.11
N ASN A 344 -7.78 2.78 14.23
CA ASN A 344 -8.67 3.93 14.23
C ASN A 344 -8.05 5.10 13.43
N PRO A 345 -8.69 5.61 12.36
CA PRO A 345 -8.15 6.71 11.55
C PRO A 345 -7.91 7.99 12.37
N ASP A 346 -8.66 8.22 13.44
CA ASP A 346 -8.46 9.41 14.27
C ASP A 346 -7.11 9.36 14.99
N ASP A 347 -6.53 8.17 15.21
CA ASP A 347 -5.22 8.00 15.83
C ASP A 347 -4.06 8.30 14.88
N ASP A 348 -4.35 8.41 13.59
CA ASP A 348 -3.40 8.91 12.59
C ASP A 348 -3.34 10.45 12.56
N LEU A 349 -4.26 11.14 13.24
CA LEU A 349 -4.37 12.61 13.24
C LEU A 349 -3.74 13.25 14.50
N PRO A 350 -3.23 14.50 14.38
CA PRO A 350 -2.75 15.24 15.53
C PRO A 350 -3.85 15.48 16.56
N LYS A 351 -3.67 14.96 17.78
CA LYS A 351 -4.66 15.09 18.87
C LYS A 351 -4.72 16.50 19.46
N ASP A 352 -3.66 17.27 19.29
CA ASP A 352 -3.46 18.64 19.78
C ASP A 352 -3.76 19.71 18.72
N PHE A 353 -4.36 19.35 17.56
CA PHE A 353 -4.65 20.32 16.48
C PHE A 353 -5.45 21.54 16.94
N GLY A 354 -6.49 21.34 17.77
CA GLY A 354 -7.30 22.45 18.28
C GLY A 354 -6.50 23.44 19.14
N ILE A 355 -5.44 22.96 19.82
CA ILE A 355 -4.58 23.78 20.69
C ILE A 355 -3.45 24.44 19.87
N ARG A 356 -2.90 23.71 18.89
CA ARG A 356 -1.72 24.12 18.10
C ARG A 356 -2.07 24.50 16.67
N ARG A 357 -3.32 24.91 16.41
CA ARG A 357 -3.84 25.20 15.08
C ARG A 357 -2.88 26.11 14.30
N ASP A 358 -2.57 27.28 14.85
CA ASP A 358 -1.70 28.27 14.18
C ASP A 358 -0.28 27.75 13.91
N ALA A 359 0.26 26.89 14.78
CA ALA A 359 1.56 26.28 14.58
C ALA A 359 1.55 25.26 13.42
N TYR A 360 0.45 24.52 13.23
CA TYR A 360 0.30 23.62 12.08
C TYR A 360 0.19 24.39 10.77
N TYR A 361 -0.59 25.47 10.75
CA TYR A 361 -0.70 26.36 9.60
C TYR A 361 0.66 26.97 9.22
N SER A 362 1.36 27.54 10.21
CA SER A 362 2.70 28.11 10.00
C SER A 362 3.73 27.07 9.54
N GLY A 363 3.68 25.85 10.06
CA GLY A 363 4.61 24.76 9.66
C GLY A 363 4.37 24.23 8.24
N LEU A 364 3.20 24.50 7.66
CA LEU A 364 2.84 24.16 6.29
C LEU A 364 2.90 25.37 5.33
N ASP A 365 3.29 26.54 5.81
CA ASP A 365 3.24 27.81 5.06
C ASP A 365 1.83 28.11 4.51
N LEU A 366 0.81 27.89 5.34
CA LEU A 366 -0.60 28.11 5.02
C LEU A 366 -1.21 29.20 5.90
N THR A 367 -2.14 29.97 5.34
CA THR A 367 -2.96 30.91 6.12
C THR A 367 -3.99 30.16 6.97
N PRO A 368 -4.22 30.53 8.24
CA PRO A 368 -5.30 29.99 9.06
C PRO A 368 -6.70 30.41 8.60
N ASP A 369 -6.82 31.42 7.72
CA ASP A 369 -8.09 31.88 7.16
C ASP A 369 -8.43 31.13 5.87
N ALA A 370 -9.46 30.29 5.94
CA ALA A 370 -9.94 29.52 4.80
C ALA A 370 -10.35 30.39 3.60
N ARG A 371 -10.92 31.57 3.84
CA ARG A 371 -11.36 32.49 2.79
C ARG A 371 -10.19 33.17 2.12
N GLU A 372 -9.15 33.50 2.88
CA GLU A 372 -7.91 34.03 2.32
C GLU A 372 -7.27 32.99 1.39
N PHE A 373 -7.19 31.73 1.83
CA PHE A 373 -6.69 30.62 1.02
C PHE A 373 -7.51 30.43 -0.27
N THR A 374 -8.84 30.30 -0.17
CA THR A 374 -9.72 30.11 -1.34
C THR A 374 -9.73 31.32 -2.26
N SER A 375 -9.62 32.54 -1.74
CA SER A 375 -9.52 33.77 -2.54
C SER A 375 -8.23 33.83 -3.36
N ALA A 376 -7.10 33.38 -2.79
CA ALA A 376 -5.83 33.31 -3.51
C ALA A 376 -5.89 32.29 -4.67
N VAL A 377 -6.37 31.06 -4.40
CA VAL A 377 -6.55 30.01 -5.42
C VAL A 377 -7.59 30.44 -6.48
N ARG A 378 -8.67 31.04 -5.98
CA ARG A 378 -9.52 32.05 -6.59
C ARG A 378 -8.94 32.78 -7.79
N ALA A 379 -8.17 33.80 -7.43
CA ALA A 379 -7.58 34.77 -8.32
C ALA A 379 -6.54 34.14 -9.25
N GLU A 380 -5.79 33.14 -8.77
CA GLU A 380 -4.86 32.36 -9.59
C GLU A 380 -5.59 31.64 -10.74
N LEU A 381 -6.64 30.87 -10.44
CA LEU A 381 -7.40 30.14 -11.45
C LEU A 381 -8.03 31.10 -12.48
N GLU A 382 -8.62 32.20 -12.03
CA GLU A 382 -9.18 33.21 -12.92
C GLU A 382 -8.11 33.79 -13.86
N ARG A 383 -6.95 34.19 -13.31
CA ARG A 383 -5.84 34.75 -14.09
C ARG A 383 -5.31 33.75 -15.14
N GLU A 384 -5.04 32.50 -14.74
CA GLU A 384 -4.51 31.49 -15.65
C GLU A 384 -5.52 31.11 -16.75
N LEU A 385 -6.82 31.08 -16.44
CA LEU A 385 -7.87 30.85 -17.44
C LEU A 385 -7.95 32.00 -18.46
N LEU A 386 -7.88 33.25 -18.00
CA LEU A 386 -7.90 34.42 -18.89
C LEU A 386 -6.67 34.45 -19.79
N LEU A 387 -5.48 34.21 -19.22
CA LEU A 387 -4.23 34.12 -19.97
C LEU A 387 -4.26 33.01 -21.02
N LEU A 388 -4.74 31.82 -20.64
CA LEU A 388 -4.89 30.71 -21.59
C LEU A 388 -5.90 31.05 -22.69
N ASN A 389 -7.03 31.68 -22.35
CA ASN A 389 -8.03 32.08 -23.32
C ASN A 389 -7.49 33.10 -24.34
N GLU A 390 -6.67 34.03 -23.88
CA GLU A 390 -6.02 35.03 -24.72
C GLU A 390 -4.99 34.42 -25.65
N THR A 391 -4.16 33.50 -25.14
CA THR A 391 -2.97 32.98 -25.85
C THR A 391 -3.23 31.72 -26.68
N ILE A 392 -4.28 30.95 -26.39
CA ILE A 392 -4.55 29.69 -27.09
C ILE A 392 -4.78 29.85 -28.61
N PRO A 393 -5.41 30.92 -29.14
CA PRO A 393 -5.61 31.05 -30.58
C PRO A 393 -4.31 31.19 -31.38
N GLN A 394 -3.24 31.71 -30.76
CA GLN A 394 -1.93 31.90 -31.37
C GLN A 394 -0.96 30.73 -31.08
N ASN A 395 -1.39 29.72 -30.32
CA ASN A 395 -0.54 28.60 -29.95
C ASN A 395 -0.42 27.58 -31.10
N ASP A 396 0.80 27.36 -31.58
CA ASP A 396 1.11 26.43 -32.67
C ASP A 396 1.19 24.96 -32.22
N LYS A 397 1.38 24.75 -30.91
CA LYS A 397 1.57 23.43 -30.28
C LYS A 397 0.31 22.86 -29.67
N VAL A 398 -0.66 23.68 -29.29
CA VAL A 398 -1.91 23.24 -28.65
C VAL A 398 -3.11 23.86 -29.35
N ARG A 399 -4.08 23.02 -29.72
CA ARG A 399 -5.32 23.46 -30.40
C ARG A 399 -6.55 22.86 -29.72
N LEU A 400 -7.62 23.63 -29.68
CA LEU A 400 -8.92 23.19 -29.15
C LEU A 400 -9.87 22.80 -30.28
N LEU A 401 -10.52 21.65 -30.13
CA LEU A 401 -11.44 21.08 -31.11
C LEU A 401 -12.89 21.26 -30.65
N TRP A 402 -13.72 21.79 -31.55
CA TRP A 402 -15.13 22.10 -31.28
C TRP A 402 -16.09 20.92 -31.51
N ARG A 403 -15.58 19.81 -32.04
CA ARG A 403 -16.35 18.60 -32.33
C ARG A 403 -15.62 17.36 -31.83
N GLY A 404 -16.38 16.31 -31.53
CA GLY A 404 -15.86 15.04 -31.03
C GLY A 404 -15.61 15.03 -29.52
N GLU A 405 -15.22 13.85 -29.01
CA GLU A 405 -14.91 13.66 -27.58
C GLU A 405 -13.51 14.18 -27.21
N ASN A 406 -12.59 14.19 -28.17
CA ASN A 406 -11.22 14.67 -27.99
C ASN A 406 -11.17 16.16 -28.34
N ARG A 407 -11.15 17.00 -27.30
CA ARG A 407 -11.24 18.46 -27.37
C ARG A 407 -9.89 19.16 -27.34
N ILE A 408 -8.82 18.51 -26.88
CA ILE A 408 -7.46 19.07 -26.85
C ILE A 408 -6.55 18.30 -27.81
N SER A 409 -5.87 19.02 -28.70
CA SER A 409 -4.88 18.48 -29.63
C SER A 409 -3.51 19.07 -29.31
N ILE A 410 -2.49 18.22 -29.20
CA ILE A 410 -1.10 18.62 -28.92
C ILE A 410 -0.21 18.15 -30.05
N THR A 411 0.58 19.05 -30.61
CA THR A 411 1.57 18.75 -31.64
C THR A 411 2.68 17.87 -31.04
N PRO A 412 2.95 16.67 -31.59
CA PRO A 412 4.02 15.80 -31.10
C PRO A 412 5.38 16.50 -31.14
N PHE A 413 6.22 16.24 -30.12
CA PHE A 413 7.61 16.71 -30.14
C PHE A 413 8.38 16.07 -31.30
N LYS A 414 9.20 16.89 -31.98
CA LYS A 414 10.21 16.36 -32.91
C LYS A 414 11.27 15.61 -32.10
N PRO A 415 11.68 14.40 -32.51
CA PRO A 415 12.82 13.71 -31.89
C PRO A 415 14.05 14.63 -31.89
N SER A 416 14.73 14.73 -30.76
CA SER A 416 16.01 15.44 -30.70
C SER A 416 17.06 14.69 -31.53
N PRO A 417 17.87 15.39 -32.33
CA PRO A 417 18.98 14.76 -33.03
C PRO A 417 20.00 14.24 -32.02
N GLU A 418 20.77 13.23 -32.43
CA GLU A 418 21.84 12.70 -31.59
C GLU A 418 22.91 13.79 -31.32
N PRO A 419 23.33 14.00 -30.06
CA PRO A 419 24.36 14.98 -29.75
C PRO A 419 25.68 14.67 -30.46
N LYS A 420 26.33 15.72 -31.00
CA LYS A 420 27.66 15.59 -31.61
C LYS A 420 28.66 15.08 -30.57
N GLY A 421 29.42 14.05 -30.91
CA GLY A 421 30.47 13.48 -30.05
C GLY A 421 30.00 12.42 -29.05
N LEU A 422 28.72 12.03 -29.04
CA LEU A 422 28.21 11.01 -28.12
C LEU A 422 28.97 9.67 -28.25
N ASP A 423 29.28 9.22 -29.46
CA ASP A 423 30.01 7.96 -29.67
C ASP A 423 31.48 8.06 -29.23
N ALA A 424 32.12 9.22 -29.40
CA ALA A 424 33.46 9.44 -28.87
C ALA A 424 33.48 9.35 -27.33
N ILE A 425 32.47 9.94 -26.67
CA ILE A 425 32.31 9.84 -25.21
C ILE A 425 32.07 8.38 -24.78
N LYS A 426 31.20 7.64 -25.48
CA LYS A 426 30.99 6.20 -25.20
C LYS A 426 32.30 5.42 -25.35
N GLY A 427 33.10 5.74 -26.38
CA GLY A 427 34.42 5.15 -26.62
C GLY A 427 35.40 5.40 -25.48
N GLU A 428 35.53 6.66 -25.04
CA GLU A 428 36.40 7.04 -23.92
C GLU A 428 35.97 6.39 -22.59
N ILE A 429 34.66 6.37 -22.30
CA ILE A 429 34.13 5.69 -21.11
C ILE A 429 34.46 4.20 -21.15
N GLY A 430 34.25 3.55 -22.30
CA GLY A 430 34.56 2.14 -22.50
C GLY A 430 36.05 1.83 -22.38
N GLY A 431 36.93 2.73 -22.86
CA GLY A 431 38.38 2.59 -22.75
C GLY A 431 38.91 2.80 -21.33
N ARG A 432 38.30 3.73 -20.56
CA ARG A 432 38.74 4.06 -19.20
C ARG A 432 38.23 3.09 -18.14
N TRP A 433 37.02 2.56 -18.30
CA TRP A 433 36.39 1.62 -17.36
C TRP A 433 35.88 0.35 -18.05
N PRO A 434 36.78 -0.49 -18.62
CA PRO A 434 36.38 -1.72 -19.25
C PRO A 434 35.98 -2.76 -18.18
N MET A 435 34.76 -3.30 -18.28
CA MET A 435 34.32 -4.50 -17.54
C MET A 435 34.50 -4.42 -16.00
N THR A 436 34.33 -3.25 -15.39
CA THR A 436 34.48 -3.08 -13.93
C THR A 436 33.51 -3.95 -13.16
N GLY A 437 34.03 -4.76 -12.22
CA GLY A 437 33.23 -5.67 -11.41
C GLY A 437 32.28 -4.91 -10.47
N LEU A 438 31.00 -5.29 -10.46
CA LEU A 438 29.99 -4.65 -9.61
C LEU A 438 30.34 -4.69 -8.12
N LEU A 439 31.00 -5.77 -7.65
CA LEU A 439 31.44 -5.88 -6.26
C LEU A 439 32.57 -4.90 -5.94
N ASP A 440 33.46 -4.61 -6.89
CA ASP A 440 34.49 -3.58 -6.72
C ASP A 440 33.86 -2.19 -6.67
N VAL A 441 32.91 -1.89 -7.56
CA VAL A 441 32.16 -0.63 -7.51
C VAL A 441 31.46 -0.46 -6.16
N LEU A 442 30.80 -1.51 -5.65
CA LEU A 442 30.13 -1.48 -4.36
C LEU A 442 31.12 -1.27 -3.19
N LYS A 443 32.29 -1.91 -3.26
CA LYS A 443 33.36 -1.78 -2.25
C LYS A 443 33.94 -0.37 -2.23
N GLU A 444 34.31 0.20 -3.39
CA GLU A 444 34.81 1.57 -3.47
C GLU A 444 33.74 2.56 -2.97
N THR A 445 32.49 2.39 -3.41
CA THR A 445 31.37 3.21 -2.92
C THR A 445 31.23 3.12 -1.39
N ALA A 446 31.40 1.92 -0.81
CA ALA A 446 31.33 1.73 0.63
C ALA A 446 32.46 2.41 1.40
N LEU A 447 33.67 2.44 0.83
CA LEU A 447 34.82 3.13 1.41
C LEU A 447 34.65 4.65 1.33
N ASP A 448 34.18 5.17 0.20
CA ASP A 448 34.02 6.61 -0.03
C ASP A 448 32.86 7.22 0.77
N THR A 449 31.76 6.48 0.92
CA THR A 449 30.51 7.01 1.52
C THR A 449 30.29 6.57 2.96
N GLY A 450 31.06 5.60 3.45
CA GLY A 450 30.84 4.99 4.75
C GLY A 450 29.49 4.28 4.89
N LEU A 451 28.84 3.86 3.78
CA LEU A 451 27.49 3.26 3.81
C LEU A 451 27.38 2.05 4.75
N LEU A 452 28.48 1.33 4.98
CA LEU A 452 28.48 0.14 5.84
C LEU A 452 28.25 0.47 7.32
N GLU A 453 28.45 1.71 7.73
CA GLU A 453 28.15 2.16 9.10
C GLU A 453 26.65 2.18 9.42
N ALA A 454 25.79 2.27 8.40
CA ALA A 454 24.34 2.24 8.56
C ALA A 454 23.82 0.89 9.10
N PHE A 455 24.60 -0.19 8.92
CA PHE A 455 24.21 -1.55 9.28
C PHE A 455 24.60 -1.84 10.73
N GLU A 456 23.80 -1.34 11.67
CA GLU A 456 23.98 -1.61 13.09
C GLU A 456 23.41 -2.98 13.50
N THR A 457 24.05 -3.62 14.49
CA THR A 457 23.59 -4.93 14.97
C THR A 457 22.36 -4.84 15.88
N SER A 458 21.48 -5.84 15.79
CA SER A 458 20.43 -6.08 16.78
C SER A 458 20.91 -6.89 18.00
N ALA A 459 22.12 -7.47 17.97
CA ALA A 459 22.66 -8.29 19.05
C ALA A 459 23.28 -7.45 20.18
N SER A 460 23.42 -8.04 21.36
CA SER A 460 24.07 -7.39 22.51
C SER A 460 25.60 -7.32 22.40
N ARG A 461 26.20 -8.16 21.55
CA ARG A 461 27.65 -8.23 21.34
C ARG A 461 27.97 -8.64 19.90
N VAL A 462 29.01 -8.02 19.34
CA VAL A 462 29.63 -8.42 18.08
C VAL A 462 31.04 -8.93 18.40
N SER A 463 31.35 -10.16 17.99
CA SER A 463 32.69 -10.77 18.15
C SER A 463 33.49 -10.80 16.85
N LEU A 464 33.00 -10.15 15.79
CA LEU A 464 33.66 -10.04 14.49
C LEU A 464 34.58 -8.82 14.46
N SER A 465 35.75 -8.95 13.86
CA SER A 465 36.58 -7.79 13.51
C SER A 465 35.87 -6.96 12.43
N ARG A 466 36.17 -5.65 12.39
CA ARG A 466 35.51 -4.73 11.46
C ARG A 466 35.69 -5.15 10.00
N GLY A 467 36.92 -5.47 9.58
CA GLY A 467 37.19 -5.92 8.21
C GLY A 467 36.46 -7.21 7.81
N MET A 468 36.29 -8.15 8.75
CA MET A 468 35.53 -9.38 8.50
C MET A 468 34.02 -9.09 8.35
N LEU A 469 33.49 -8.19 9.18
CA LEU A 469 32.10 -7.76 9.10
C LEU A 469 31.82 -7.05 7.78
N ASP A 470 32.66 -6.07 7.41
CA ASP A 470 32.50 -5.27 6.20
C ASP A 470 32.55 -6.15 4.95
N ARG A 471 33.49 -7.11 4.89
CA ARG A 471 33.55 -8.12 3.81
C ARG A 471 32.24 -8.90 3.69
N ARG A 472 31.69 -9.38 4.81
CA ARG A 472 30.44 -10.17 4.82
C ARG A 472 29.23 -9.31 4.48
N LEU A 473 29.18 -8.05 4.92
CA LEU A 473 28.11 -7.11 4.55
C LEU A 473 28.11 -6.85 3.05
N LEU A 474 29.27 -6.57 2.44
CA LEU A 474 29.39 -6.39 0.99
C LEU A 474 28.90 -7.60 0.20
N LEU A 475 29.30 -8.81 0.61
CA LEU A 475 28.82 -10.05 -0.02
C LEU A 475 27.31 -10.25 0.15
N CYS A 476 26.75 -9.90 1.31
CA CYS A 476 25.31 -9.98 1.54
C CYS A 476 24.55 -8.97 0.68
N LEU A 477 24.97 -7.70 0.64
CA LEU A 477 24.36 -6.65 -0.19
C LEU A 477 24.45 -7.01 -1.68
N TYR A 478 25.60 -7.50 -2.13
CA TYR A 478 25.77 -8.01 -3.49
C TYR A 478 24.83 -9.18 -3.79
N ALA A 479 24.74 -10.18 -2.91
CA ALA A 479 23.88 -11.34 -3.09
C ALA A 479 22.39 -10.97 -3.17
N LEU A 480 21.94 -10.02 -2.35
CA LEU A 480 20.56 -9.55 -2.30
C LEU A 480 20.25 -8.64 -3.49
N GLY A 481 21.11 -7.66 -3.77
CA GLY A 481 20.91 -6.69 -4.85
C GLY A 481 20.94 -7.30 -6.25
N THR A 482 21.75 -8.35 -6.45
CA THR A 482 21.80 -9.10 -7.73
C THR A 482 20.77 -10.24 -7.83
N ASN A 483 20.01 -10.50 -6.76
CA ASN A 483 19.11 -11.65 -6.63
C ASN A 483 19.82 -13.02 -6.85
N ALA A 484 21.15 -13.07 -6.68
CA ALA A 484 21.93 -14.30 -6.78
C ALA A 484 21.70 -15.23 -5.58
N GLY A 485 21.40 -14.64 -4.41
CA GLY A 485 21.17 -15.35 -3.16
C GLY A 485 22.45 -15.74 -2.41
N LEU A 486 22.37 -15.76 -1.08
CA LEU A 486 23.53 -15.98 -0.20
C LEU A 486 24.23 -17.32 -0.45
N LYS A 487 23.48 -18.39 -0.77
CA LYS A 487 24.05 -19.72 -1.04
C LYS A 487 24.99 -19.72 -2.25
N ARG A 488 24.59 -19.04 -3.34
CA ARG A 488 25.39 -18.99 -4.57
C ARG A 488 26.66 -18.17 -4.35
N VAL A 489 26.55 -17.03 -3.66
CA VAL A 489 27.70 -16.17 -3.34
C VAL A 489 28.68 -16.88 -2.40
N ALA A 490 28.19 -17.58 -1.37
CA ALA A 490 29.04 -18.40 -0.51
C ALA A 490 29.74 -19.53 -1.30
N GLY A 491 29.02 -20.22 -2.19
CA GLY A 491 29.63 -21.26 -3.03
C GLY A 491 30.72 -20.75 -3.99
N ALA A 492 30.69 -19.47 -4.34
CA ALA A 492 31.71 -18.81 -5.15
C ALA A 492 32.81 -18.11 -4.33
N THR A 493 32.72 -18.13 -2.99
CA THR A 493 33.65 -17.42 -2.09
C THR A 493 34.20 -18.40 -1.03
N PRO A 494 35.38 -19.01 -1.24
CA PRO A 494 35.91 -20.07 -0.38
C PRO A 494 36.03 -19.70 1.11
N ASP A 495 36.30 -18.42 1.42
CA ASP A 495 36.59 -17.96 2.78
C ASP A 495 35.35 -17.67 3.64
N VAL A 496 34.13 -17.80 3.10
CA VAL A 496 32.90 -17.44 3.82
C VAL A 496 31.81 -18.47 3.58
N SER A 497 31.33 -19.07 4.67
CA SER A 497 30.23 -20.04 4.61
C SER A 497 28.85 -19.37 4.49
N TYR A 498 27.87 -20.14 4.02
CA TYR A 498 26.48 -19.68 3.96
C TYR A 498 25.91 -19.30 5.34
N GLU A 499 26.21 -20.07 6.39
CA GLU A 499 25.71 -19.77 7.75
C GLU A 499 26.28 -18.45 8.29
N GLU A 500 27.52 -18.10 7.92
CA GLU A 500 28.14 -16.82 8.29
C GLU A 500 27.51 -15.63 7.60
N LEU A 501 27.23 -15.74 6.28
CA LEU A 501 26.48 -14.71 5.56
C LEU A 501 25.05 -14.58 6.10
N LEU A 502 24.39 -15.71 6.39
CA LEU A 502 23.05 -15.73 6.95
C LEU A 502 23.00 -15.08 8.33
N HIS A 503 24.03 -15.30 9.17
CA HIS A 503 24.16 -14.65 10.47
C HIS A 503 24.27 -13.13 10.33
N VAL A 504 25.12 -12.63 9.43
CA VAL A 504 25.27 -11.18 9.18
C VAL A 504 23.97 -10.59 8.62
N HIS A 505 23.38 -11.23 7.60
CA HIS A 505 22.11 -10.79 7.03
C HIS A 505 21.01 -10.62 8.09
N ARG A 506 20.80 -11.61 8.98
CA ARG A 506 19.75 -11.57 10.00
C ARG A 506 19.97 -10.51 11.09
N ARG A 507 21.22 -10.16 11.39
CA ARG A 507 21.57 -9.31 12.55
C ARG A 507 21.84 -7.86 12.18
N PHE A 508 22.25 -7.59 10.94
CA PHE A 508 22.73 -6.27 10.50
C PHE A 508 21.90 -5.67 9.36
N ILE A 509 21.30 -6.48 8.48
CA ILE A 509 20.56 -5.97 7.31
C ILE A 509 19.08 -5.83 7.66
N HIS A 510 18.58 -4.60 7.62
CA HIS A 510 17.17 -4.27 7.81
C HIS A 510 16.79 -3.02 7.01
N VAL A 511 15.49 -2.81 6.81
CA VAL A 511 14.96 -1.73 5.95
C VAL A 511 15.49 -0.34 6.34
N PRO A 512 15.49 0.08 7.62
CA PRO A 512 16.08 1.37 7.98
C PRO A 512 17.57 1.52 7.63
N ALA A 513 18.39 0.48 7.81
CA ALA A 513 19.82 0.52 7.47
C ALA A 513 20.02 0.62 5.96
N LEU A 514 19.20 -0.06 5.15
CA LEU A 514 19.23 0.06 3.70
C LEU A 514 18.81 1.47 3.25
N ARG A 515 17.79 2.07 3.87
CA ARG A 515 17.38 3.45 3.58
C ARG A 515 18.50 4.45 3.87
N GLU A 516 19.10 4.35 5.05
CA GLU A 516 20.24 5.18 5.46
C GLU A 516 21.45 4.97 4.53
N ALA A 517 21.79 3.73 4.19
CA ALA A 517 22.88 3.44 3.25
C ALA A 517 22.61 4.03 1.86
N CYS A 518 21.39 3.92 1.35
CA CYS A 518 20.98 4.55 0.08
C CYS A 518 21.06 6.08 0.16
N ALA A 519 20.63 6.69 1.27
CA ALA A 519 20.70 8.13 1.47
C ALA A 519 22.15 8.63 1.46
N ARG A 520 23.07 7.93 2.15
CA ARG A 520 24.51 8.25 2.12
C ARG A 520 25.08 8.22 0.70
N VAL A 521 24.73 7.20 -0.09
CA VAL A 521 25.18 7.09 -1.49
C VAL A 521 24.57 8.21 -2.35
N ALA A 522 23.28 8.50 -2.19
CA ALA A 522 22.60 9.56 -2.93
C ALA A 522 23.19 10.94 -2.61
N ASN A 523 23.36 11.27 -1.33
CA ASN A 523 23.95 12.53 -0.87
C ASN A 523 25.39 12.69 -1.36
N ALA A 524 26.22 11.63 -1.26
CA ALA A 524 27.59 11.67 -1.79
C ALA A 524 27.61 11.89 -3.30
N THR A 525 26.71 11.23 -4.05
CA THR A 525 26.58 11.40 -5.50
C THR A 525 26.19 12.83 -5.88
N LEU A 526 25.27 13.43 -5.11
CA LEU A 526 24.83 14.82 -5.32
C LEU A 526 25.96 15.81 -4.97
N ALA A 527 26.72 15.55 -3.90
CA ALA A 527 27.80 16.42 -3.45
C ALA A 527 28.98 16.49 -4.43
N ILE A 528 29.33 15.39 -5.10
CA ILE A 528 30.43 15.36 -6.09
C ILE A 528 30.01 15.79 -7.50
N ARG A 529 28.72 16.09 -7.71
CA ARG A 529 28.15 16.34 -9.04
C ARG A 529 28.77 17.59 -9.66
N ASN A 530 29.33 17.43 -10.86
CA ASN A 530 29.71 18.58 -11.68
C ASN A 530 28.47 19.18 -12.37
N ALA A 531 28.01 20.33 -11.89
CA ALA A 531 26.84 21.01 -12.41
C ALA A 531 26.99 21.48 -13.87
N ALA A 532 28.22 21.76 -14.34
CA ALA A 532 28.44 22.15 -15.74
C ALA A 532 28.16 20.99 -16.72
N VAL A 533 28.30 19.74 -16.27
CA VAL A 533 28.10 18.55 -17.11
C VAL A 533 26.71 17.95 -16.89
N TRP A 534 26.32 17.78 -15.64
CA TRP A 534 25.10 17.06 -15.26
C TRP A 534 23.93 17.99 -14.91
N GLY A 535 24.15 19.30 -14.99
CA GLY A 535 23.24 20.33 -14.46
C GLY A 535 23.25 20.36 -12.94
N ASP A 536 22.69 21.42 -12.37
CA ASP A 536 22.50 21.53 -10.91
C ASP A 536 21.66 20.36 -10.39
N ALA A 537 21.90 20.02 -9.11
CA ALA A 537 21.01 19.15 -8.35
C ALA A 537 19.60 19.73 -8.44
N GLY A 538 18.71 19.00 -9.11
CA GLY A 538 17.37 19.51 -9.38
C GLY A 538 16.51 19.45 -8.14
N THR A 539 15.59 20.40 -8.01
CA THR A 539 14.45 20.31 -7.10
C THR A 539 13.31 19.46 -7.69
N ALA A 540 13.61 18.71 -8.76
CA ALA A 540 12.65 17.94 -9.52
C ALA A 540 12.98 16.45 -9.52
N CYS A 541 11.98 15.63 -9.22
CA CYS A 541 12.12 14.19 -9.18
C CYS A 541 11.04 13.53 -10.06
N ALA A 542 11.39 12.41 -10.68
CA ALA A 542 10.48 11.61 -11.48
C ALA A 542 10.21 10.28 -10.78
N SER A 543 8.95 9.88 -10.78
CA SER A 543 8.53 8.60 -10.23
C SER A 543 7.86 7.70 -11.24
N ASP A 544 8.22 6.44 -11.17
CA ASP A 544 7.61 5.37 -11.95
C ASP A 544 7.69 4.06 -11.18
N SER A 545 6.83 3.11 -11.56
CA SER A 545 6.78 1.79 -10.97
C SER A 545 7.41 0.74 -11.89
N THR A 546 8.33 -0.05 -11.34
CA THR A 546 8.94 -1.18 -12.06
C THR A 546 8.48 -2.48 -11.43
N LYS A 547 8.08 -3.44 -12.27
CA LYS A 547 7.71 -4.77 -11.81
C LYS A 547 8.95 -5.61 -11.54
N PHE A 548 9.00 -6.23 -10.37
CA PHE A 548 9.99 -7.24 -10.01
C PHE A 548 9.33 -8.62 -9.88
N GLY A 549 9.93 -9.63 -10.52
CA GLY A 549 9.48 -11.01 -10.39
C GLY A 549 9.62 -11.49 -8.96
N ALA A 550 8.57 -12.07 -8.41
CA ALA A 550 8.55 -12.57 -7.03
C ALA A 550 7.79 -13.90 -6.94
N TRP A 551 8.18 -14.73 -5.98
CA TRP A 551 7.49 -15.98 -5.68
C TRP A 551 6.06 -15.72 -5.21
N ASP A 552 5.16 -16.64 -5.50
CA ASP A 552 3.72 -16.38 -5.55
C ASP A 552 2.91 -16.88 -4.35
N ARG A 553 3.58 -17.08 -3.21
CA ARG A 553 2.98 -17.58 -1.96
C ARG A 553 2.90 -16.52 -0.85
N ASN A 554 2.65 -15.26 -1.20
CA ASN A 554 2.51 -14.16 -0.24
C ASN A 554 1.36 -13.22 -0.63
N LEU A 555 1.03 -12.26 0.25
CA LEU A 555 -0.05 -11.27 0.08
C LEU A 555 0.27 -10.15 -0.92
N MET A 556 1.54 -9.94 -1.26
CA MET A 556 2.01 -8.80 -2.06
C MET A 556 2.16 -9.13 -3.55
N THR A 557 2.47 -10.38 -3.88
CA THR A 557 2.72 -10.84 -5.24
C THR A 557 1.41 -10.95 -6.02
N GLU A 558 1.21 -10.05 -6.98
CA GLU A 558 0.03 -10.02 -7.83
C GLU A 558 0.39 -10.34 -9.29
N TRP A 559 -0.60 -10.79 -10.07
CA TRP A 559 -0.44 -10.91 -11.52
C TRP A 559 -0.61 -9.53 -12.16
N HIS A 560 0.38 -9.11 -12.95
CA HIS A 560 0.31 -7.84 -13.67
C HIS A 560 -0.07 -8.07 -15.14
N ALA A 561 -1.20 -7.52 -15.59
CA ALA A 561 -1.71 -7.72 -16.95
C ALA A 561 -0.77 -7.19 -18.04
N ARG A 562 -0.20 -5.98 -17.87
CA ARG A 562 0.73 -5.36 -18.84
C ARG A 562 2.07 -6.09 -18.99
N TYR A 563 2.74 -6.40 -17.88
CA TYR A 563 4.10 -6.97 -17.89
C TYR A 563 4.13 -8.50 -17.96
N GLY A 564 3.02 -9.20 -17.72
CA GLY A 564 2.96 -10.67 -17.69
C GLY A 564 3.68 -11.28 -16.48
N GLY A 565 3.19 -12.40 -15.95
CA GLY A 565 3.79 -13.09 -14.80
C GLY A 565 3.34 -12.55 -13.44
N ARG A 566 3.85 -13.12 -12.35
CA ARG A 566 3.60 -12.70 -10.96
C ARG A 566 4.77 -11.89 -10.41
N GLY A 567 4.49 -10.84 -9.66
CA GLY A 567 5.53 -9.99 -9.10
C GLY A 567 5.01 -8.94 -8.12
N VAL A 568 5.94 -8.16 -7.59
CA VAL A 568 5.69 -6.95 -6.81
C VAL A 568 6.05 -5.73 -7.64
N MET A 569 5.55 -4.55 -7.27
CA MET A 569 5.97 -3.30 -7.88
C MET A 569 6.91 -2.57 -6.93
N ILE A 570 7.98 -2.00 -7.47
CA ILE A 570 8.83 -1.05 -6.75
C ILE A 570 8.57 0.32 -7.36
N TYR A 571 8.16 1.27 -6.53
CA TYR A 571 7.98 2.67 -6.90
C TYR A 571 9.28 3.40 -6.65
N TRP A 572 9.83 4.03 -7.68
CA TRP A 572 11.12 4.72 -7.65
C TRP A 572 10.93 6.22 -7.62
N HIS A 573 11.88 6.93 -7.01
CA HIS A 573 11.99 8.38 -7.02
C HIS A 573 13.39 8.71 -7.52
N VAL A 574 13.48 9.24 -8.75
CA VAL A 574 14.74 9.48 -9.44
C VAL A 574 14.88 10.97 -9.75
N GLU A 575 15.91 11.59 -9.18
CA GLU A 575 16.32 12.95 -9.50
C GLU A 575 16.93 12.98 -10.91
N LYS A 576 16.44 13.92 -11.75
CA LYS A 576 16.95 14.28 -13.09
C LYS A 576 17.58 13.14 -13.92
N ARG A 577 16.95 11.96 -13.87
CA ARG A 577 17.33 10.70 -14.55
C ARG A 577 18.65 10.05 -14.13
N THR A 578 19.28 10.47 -13.04
CA THR A 578 20.63 9.99 -12.65
C THR A 578 20.67 9.30 -11.30
N THR A 579 19.97 9.81 -10.29
CA THR A 579 20.13 9.33 -8.91
C THR A 579 18.79 8.92 -8.32
N CYS A 580 18.68 7.67 -7.88
CA CYS A 580 17.52 7.22 -7.11
C CYS A 580 17.64 7.73 -5.67
N VAL A 581 16.74 8.61 -5.26
CA VAL A 581 16.71 9.18 -3.90
C VAL A 581 15.83 8.37 -2.96
N TYR A 582 14.80 7.70 -3.48
CA TYR A 582 13.92 6.87 -2.67
C TYR A 582 13.29 5.74 -3.48
N SER A 583 12.97 4.65 -2.80
CA SER A 583 12.20 3.57 -3.38
C SER A 583 11.34 2.87 -2.34
N GLN A 584 10.22 2.31 -2.78
CA GLN A 584 9.34 1.54 -1.91
C GLN A 584 8.58 0.45 -2.64
N LEU A 585 8.28 -0.62 -1.88
CA LEU A 585 7.47 -1.74 -2.34
C LEU A 585 5.99 -1.38 -2.30
N LYS A 586 5.26 -1.72 -3.37
CA LYS A 586 3.82 -1.51 -3.47
C LYS A 586 3.14 -2.71 -4.13
N ARG A 587 1.83 -2.88 -3.87
CA ARG A 587 1.00 -3.84 -4.61
C ARG A 587 0.70 -3.32 -6.02
N CYS A 588 0.47 -4.20 -6.99
CA CYS A 588 0.12 -3.76 -8.35
C CYS A 588 -1.17 -2.94 -8.38
N SER A 589 -2.08 -3.21 -7.44
CA SER A 589 -3.38 -2.56 -7.29
C SER A 589 -3.39 -1.27 -6.45
N SER A 590 -2.27 -0.88 -5.84
CA SER A 590 -2.19 0.27 -4.91
C SER A 590 -2.09 1.63 -5.62
N SER A 591 -2.54 2.69 -4.93
CA SER A 591 -2.50 4.07 -5.44
C SER A 591 -1.07 4.55 -5.67
N GLU A 592 -0.77 5.05 -6.86
CA GLU A 592 0.53 5.65 -7.17
C GLU A 592 0.72 7.01 -6.50
N VAL A 593 -0.38 7.74 -6.25
CA VAL A 593 -0.34 9.10 -5.69
C VAL A 593 0.09 9.07 -4.23
N ALA A 594 -0.45 8.14 -3.44
CA ALA A 594 -0.01 7.95 -2.06
C ALA A 594 1.47 7.55 -2.03
N SER A 595 1.88 6.66 -2.94
CA SER A 595 3.27 6.25 -3.05
C SER A 595 4.20 7.42 -3.40
N MET A 596 3.74 8.29 -4.30
CA MET A 596 4.48 9.47 -4.71
C MET A 596 4.65 10.47 -3.57
N ILE A 597 3.57 10.82 -2.86
CA ILE A 597 3.64 11.75 -1.72
C ILE A 597 4.56 11.18 -0.64
N GLU A 598 4.47 9.88 -0.35
CA GLU A 598 5.32 9.25 0.65
C GLU A 598 6.82 9.40 0.32
N GLY A 599 7.22 9.17 -0.94
CA GLY A 599 8.62 9.32 -1.31
C GLY A 599 9.11 10.76 -1.36
N VAL A 600 8.23 11.73 -1.61
CA VAL A 600 8.57 13.17 -1.48
C VAL A 600 8.79 13.55 -0.02
N LEU A 601 8.02 12.97 0.91
CA LEU A 601 8.14 13.29 2.34
C LEU A 601 9.22 12.47 3.07
N ARG A 602 9.65 11.33 2.52
CA ARG A 602 10.47 10.33 3.23
C ARG A 602 11.77 9.93 2.52
N HIS A 603 12.24 10.68 1.51
CA HIS A 603 13.44 10.28 0.76
C HIS A 603 14.74 10.28 1.57
N CYS A 604 14.77 10.83 2.79
CA CYS A 604 15.92 10.83 3.70
C CYS A 604 17.22 11.40 3.13
N THR A 605 17.17 12.11 2.00
CA THR A 605 18.31 12.80 1.38
C THR A 605 18.26 14.29 1.71
N ASP A 606 19.38 14.99 1.52
CA ASP A 606 19.50 16.43 1.83
C ASP A 606 18.84 17.32 0.74
N MET A 607 18.19 16.70 -0.24
CA MET A 607 17.60 17.36 -1.39
C MET A 607 16.18 17.82 -1.09
N GLU A 608 15.80 19.00 -1.55
CA GLU A 608 14.41 19.46 -1.48
C GLU A 608 13.68 19.18 -2.80
N ILE A 609 12.53 18.49 -2.74
CA ILE A 609 11.71 18.20 -3.93
C ILE A 609 10.59 19.24 -4.03
N GLN A 610 10.71 20.15 -4.99
CA GLN A 610 9.69 21.16 -5.31
C GLN A 610 8.75 20.73 -6.44
N ARG A 611 9.17 19.80 -7.32
CA ARG A 611 8.34 19.31 -8.43
C ARG A 611 8.47 17.81 -8.63
N GLN A 612 7.34 17.11 -8.71
CA GLN A 612 7.28 15.67 -8.87
C GLN A 612 6.59 15.25 -10.16
N TYR A 613 7.34 14.60 -11.05
CA TYR A 613 6.82 14.04 -12.30
C TYR A 613 6.32 12.61 -12.09
N VAL A 614 5.11 12.33 -12.56
CA VAL A 614 4.50 10.99 -12.51
C VAL A 614 3.89 10.60 -13.85
N ASP A 615 3.60 9.31 -14.03
CA ASP A 615 2.86 8.83 -15.19
C ASP A 615 1.35 9.13 -15.06
N SER A 616 0.53 8.57 -15.97
CA SER A 616 -0.91 8.78 -15.95
C SER A 616 -1.64 8.12 -14.77
N HIS A 617 -1.07 7.10 -14.13
CA HIS A 617 -1.65 6.47 -12.95
C HIS A 617 -1.41 7.30 -11.68
N GLY A 618 -0.43 8.20 -11.70
CA GLY A 618 -0.24 9.24 -10.67
C GLY A 618 -1.14 10.47 -10.81
N GLN A 619 -2.03 10.54 -11.81
CA GLN A 619 -2.99 11.64 -11.94
C GLN A 619 -4.17 11.47 -10.97
N SER A 620 -4.29 12.35 -9.97
CA SER A 620 -5.46 12.41 -9.07
C SER A 620 -5.74 13.83 -8.60
N ALA A 621 -7.02 14.23 -8.56
CA ALA A 621 -7.45 15.51 -7.99
C ALA A 621 -7.06 15.64 -6.51
N VAL A 622 -7.20 14.55 -5.74
CA VAL A 622 -6.74 14.48 -4.34
C VAL A 622 -5.22 14.67 -4.26
N GLY A 623 -4.48 14.10 -5.22
CA GLY A 623 -3.03 14.29 -5.32
C GLY A 623 -2.67 15.75 -5.50
N PHE A 624 -3.28 16.44 -6.46
CA PHE A 624 -3.06 17.87 -6.66
C PHE A 624 -3.38 18.71 -5.42
N ALA A 625 -4.49 18.41 -4.73
CA ALA A 625 -4.88 19.11 -3.52
C ALA A 625 -3.82 18.99 -2.41
N PHE A 626 -3.38 17.78 -2.07
CA PHE A 626 -2.38 17.59 -1.04
C PHE A 626 -0.99 18.07 -1.44
N CYS A 627 -0.60 17.98 -2.72
CA CYS A 627 0.68 18.54 -3.18
C CYS A 627 0.70 20.07 -3.00
N ARG A 628 -0.42 20.75 -3.31
CA ARG A 628 -0.58 22.20 -3.06
C ARG A 628 -0.44 22.55 -1.58
N LEU A 629 -1.07 21.77 -0.69
CA LEU A 629 -0.98 21.99 0.76
C LEU A 629 0.39 21.65 1.35
N LEU A 630 1.13 20.73 0.73
CA LEU A 630 2.48 20.34 1.13
C LEU A 630 3.58 21.22 0.50
N GLY A 631 3.22 22.18 -0.36
CA GLY A 631 4.17 23.12 -0.94
C GLY A 631 4.99 22.60 -2.13
N PHE A 632 4.55 21.55 -2.83
CA PHE A 632 5.24 21.05 -4.03
C PHE A 632 4.30 20.82 -5.23
N GLU A 633 4.86 20.84 -6.43
CA GLU A 633 4.11 20.73 -7.68
C GLU A 633 4.00 19.29 -8.17
N LEU A 634 2.76 18.82 -8.41
CA LEU A 634 2.51 17.56 -9.10
C LEU A 634 2.48 17.79 -10.62
N ALA A 635 3.37 17.09 -11.36
CA ALA A 635 3.51 17.20 -12.80
C ALA A 635 3.23 15.85 -13.51
N PRO A 636 1.95 15.41 -13.60
CA PRO A 636 1.61 14.12 -14.16
C PRO A 636 1.61 14.14 -15.69
N ARG A 637 2.03 13.05 -16.32
CA ARG A 637 1.81 12.82 -17.75
C ARG A 637 0.36 12.44 -17.99
N LEU A 638 -0.41 13.36 -18.58
CA LEU A 638 -1.83 13.16 -18.91
C LEU A 638 -2.02 12.39 -20.23
N LYS A 639 -2.08 11.04 -20.21
CA LYS A 639 -2.32 10.24 -21.43
C LYS A 639 -3.66 10.57 -22.11
N ALA A 640 -4.69 10.89 -21.32
CA ALA A 640 -6.02 11.25 -21.82
C ALA A 640 -6.26 12.78 -21.82
N ILE A 641 -5.21 13.60 -21.99
CA ILE A 641 -5.31 15.06 -22.01
C ILE A 641 -6.37 15.57 -22.99
N ALA A 642 -6.55 14.88 -24.12
CA ALA A 642 -7.55 15.21 -25.13
C ALA A 642 -8.98 15.32 -24.59
N ARG A 643 -9.30 14.66 -23.46
CA ARG A 643 -10.65 14.60 -22.87
C ARG A 643 -10.78 15.42 -21.59
N GLN A 644 -9.70 16.07 -21.14
CA GLN A 644 -9.70 16.83 -19.89
C GLN A 644 -10.57 18.08 -20.02
N LYS A 645 -11.14 18.48 -18.88
CA LYS A 645 -11.95 19.69 -18.77
C LYS A 645 -11.42 20.57 -17.63
N LEU A 646 -11.60 21.86 -17.78
CA LEU A 646 -11.20 22.89 -16.82
C LEU A 646 -12.43 23.38 -16.06
N ALA A 647 -12.41 23.27 -14.72
CA ALA A 647 -13.41 23.89 -13.88
C ALA A 647 -13.24 25.42 -13.90
N VAL A 648 -14.33 26.14 -13.67
CA VAL A 648 -14.32 27.61 -13.61
C VAL A 648 -14.54 28.11 -12.19
N PRO A 649 -13.97 29.26 -11.80
CA PRO A 649 -14.16 29.80 -10.47
C PRO A 649 -15.64 30.16 -10.19
N GLU A 650 -16.32 30.73 -11.18
CA GLU A 650 -17.76 31.00 -11.12
C GLU A 650 -18.40 30.75 -12.47
N ALA A 651 -19.71 30.52 -12.50
CA ALA A 651 -20.43 30.29 -13.76
C ALA A 651 -20.36 31.51 -14.72
N THR A 652 -20.30 32.72 -14.16
CA THR A 652 -20.31 34.01 -14.88
C THR A 652 -19.07 34.22 -15.75
N ILE A 653 -17.89 33.72 -15.34
CA ILE A 653 -16.64 33.92 -16.09
C ILE A 653 -16.65 33.25 -17.46
N ARG A 654 -17.52 32.26 -17.69
CA ARG A 654 -17.64 31.56 -18.98
C ARG A 654 -17.84 32.51 -20.16
N ALA A 655 -18.56 33.61 -19.95
CA ALA A 655 -18.77 34.64 -20.97
C ALA A 655 -17.46 35.34 -21.38
N ARG A 656 -16.45 35.36 -20.51
CA ARG A 656 -15.12 35.96 -20.73
C ARG A 656 -14.11 34.96 -21.30
N LEU A 657 -14.49 33.69 -21.48
CA LEU A 657 -13.60 32.62 -21.94
C LEU A 657 -14.09 31.98 -23.27
N PRO A 658 -14.39 32.77 -24.33
CA PRO A 658 -14.98 32.27 -25.57
C PRO A 658 -14.12 31.22 -26.29
N ASN A 659 -12.79 31.32 -26.19
CA ASN A 659 -11.87 30.40 -26.88
C ASN A 659 -11.75 29.05 -26.15
N LEU A 660 -12.13 28.98 -24.87
CA LEU A 660 -11.99 27.77 -24.04
C LEU A 660 -13.29 26.98 -23.89
N LEU A 661 -14.43 27.49 -24.38
CA LEU A 661 -15.75 26.86 -24.23
C LEU A 661 -15.80 25.34 -24.45
N PRO A 662 -15.08 24.74 -25.44
CA PRO A 662 -15.12 23.30 -25.67
C PRO A 662 -14.60 22.43 -24.51
N ILE A 663 -13.81 23.01 -23.61
CA ILE A 663 -13.14 22.30 -22.52
C ILE A 663 -13.56 22.76 -21.12
N LEU A 664 -14.54 23.65 -20.98
CA LEU A 664 -14.99 24.10 -19.65
C LEU A 664 -15.94 23.09 -18.99
N SER A 665 -15.82 22.92 -17.67
CA SER A 665 -16.72 22.17 -16.78
C SER A 665 -17.37 23.10 -15.74
N GLY A 666 -18.11 22.53 -14.78
CA GLY A 666 -18.90 23.27 -13.80
C GLY A 666 -18.10 24.26 -12.94
N ALA A 667 -18.83 25.10 -12.22
CA ALA A 667 -18.23 26.01 -11.24
C ALA A 667 -17.77 25.25 -10.00
N ILE A 668 -16.71 25.75 -9.36
CA ILE A 668 -16.17 25.20 -8.11
C ILE A 668 -17.09 25.57 -6.94
N SER A 669 -17.31 24.62 -6.02
CA SER A 669 -18.00 24.86 -4.75
C SER A 669 -17.00 25.35 -3.70
N TRP A 670 -16.83 26.67 -3.59
CA TRP A 670 -15.85 27.27 -2.67
C TRP A 670 -16.20 27.05 -1.21
N ASP A 671 -17.50 27.16 -0.85
CA ASP A 671 -17.99 26.97 0.51
C ASP A 671 -17.64 25.58 1.07
N GLU A 672 -17.65 24.55 0.22
CA GLU A 672 -17.28 23.19 0.62
C GLU A 672 -15.79 23.07 0.92
N ILE A 673 -14.93 23.77 0.16
CA ILE A 673 -13.48 23.83 0.42
C ILE A 673 -13.22 24.56 1.74
N GLU A 674 -13.90 25.69 1.96
CA GLU A 674 -13.75 26.48 3.19
C GLU A 674 -14.21 25.69 4.42
N GLN A 675 -15.33 24.97 4.33
CA GLN A 675 -15.85 24.13 5.41
C GLN A 675 -14.89 22.97 5.78
N GLN A 676 -14.20 22.40 4.80
CA GLN A 676 -13.32 21.24 5.00
C GLN A 676 -11.85 21.63 5.19
N TYR A 677 -11.51 22.92 5.22
CA TYR A 677 -10.12 23.36 5.18
C TYR A 677 -9.31 22.88 6.39
N ASP A 678 -9.85 23.02 7.61
CA ASP A 678 -9.20 22.54 8.83
C ASP A 678 -8.95 21.02 8.77
N GLU A 679 -9.89 20.23 8.24
CA GLU A 679 -9.70 18.78 8.08
C GLU A 679 -8.60 18.46 7.06
N MET A 680 -8.59 19.14 5.91
CA MET A 680 -7.53 19.00 4.91
C MET A 680 -6.14 19.31 5.51
N VAL A 681 -6.03 20.37 6.32
CA VAL A 681 -4.78 20.76 6.98
C VAL A 681 -4.39 19.76 8.06
N LYS A 682 -5.33 19.25 8.86
CA LYS A 682 -5.08 18.15 9.82
C LYS A 682 -4.47 16.93 9.15
N TYR A 683 -5.05 16.47 8.03
CA TYR A 683 -4.51 15.35 7.27
C TYR A 683 -3.13 15.67 6.68
N THR A 684 -2.92 16.88 6.17
CA THR A 684 -1.63 17.31 5.63
C THR A 684 -0.54 17.32 6.71
N ALA A 685 -0.84 17.88 7.88
CA ALA A 685 0.06 17.89 9.03
C ALA A 685 0.38 16.46 9.51
N ALA A 686 -0.62 15.56 9.51
CA ALA A 686 -0.43 14.15 9.84
C ALA A 686 0.55 13.44 8.89
N MET A 687 0.47 13.75 7.59
CA MET A 687 1.38 13.23 6.56
C MET A 687 2.81 13.72 6.77
N GLN A 688 3.00 15.01 7.05
CA GLN A 688 4.31 15.62 7.29
C GLN A 688 4.95 15.11 8.59
N GLY A 689 4.18 14.99 9.67
CA GLY A 689 4.64 14.57 11.00
C GLY A 689 4.92 13.07 11.17
N SER A 690 4.81 12.26 10.10
CA SER A 690 4.96 10.79 10.14
C SER A 690 3.99 10.05 11.08
N VAL A 691 2.86 10.69 11.45
CA VAL A 691 1.82 10.07 12.30
C VAL A 691 0.85 9.24 11.46
N ALA A 692 0.59 9.66 10.22
CA ALA A 692 -0.32 8.96 9.31
C ALA A 692 0.32 7.75 8.61
N ASN A 693 -0.40 6.62 8.65
CA ASN A 693 -0.15 5.48 7.77
C ASN A 693 -0.84 5.70 6.41
N PHE A 694 -0.05 5.90 5.35
CA PHE A 694 -0.51 5.91 3.95
C PHE A 694 -0.95 4.49 3.57
N CYS A 695 -2.22 4.14 3.77
CA CYS A 695 -2.80 2.88 3.30
C CYS A 695 -4.14 3.15 2.59
#